data_AF-A0A7W6SQI7-F1
#
_entry.id   AF-A0A7W6SQI7-F1
#
_cell.length_a   1.000
_cell.length_b   1.000
_cell.length_c   1.000
_cell.angle_alpha   90.00
_cell.angle_beta   90.00
_cell.angle_gamma   90.00
#
_symmetry.space_group_name_H-M   'P 1'
#
loop_
_entity.id
_entity.type
_entity.pdbx_description
1 polymer ?
#
loop_
_entity_poly.entity_id
_entity_poly.type
_entity_poly.pdbx_seq_one_letter_code
_entity_poly.pdbx_strand_id
1 'polypeptide(L)'
;MRTKARAKRRLMIKSAKTEQDPLPLNNPFLGLLAIRVVRNGEERAVNGSSSRSIAMVEGLRRWEDSPAKVLAIVLHGWGGSPKSMEDVIAATQSAFATVGVDVYAPQLPYAYRLRSVRAEKIITNLLKEIDLVIAEREAFGGTFERIVIVGFSLGGVFARRLFLTAAGNPAGFQAEATLEGAHSRPWASRVERLVTISAFNRGWQVTGRSDWYSSFILNLFGLIGHLSPGDWRPTLFDARLGAPFIVQTRLHWMAYRRLHAGVRSKVIAESQLPVHGIKDPIVVQLVGRQDSFTSPLDLVDVAVDGYDPSAPQHGRRYFYVEMLNTDHDHATVFTGTADGNARRTLFINALTQSSPGLEKIASDPSLLADDIPQIDSSVTDVVFIMHGIRDDGFWTHHIAKVIREHAASSAPSIRARTPSYGYFAMLPFILPWIRRQKVEWLMDQYVGSRAQFPNAEFNYVGHSNGTYLAARGLKDYADARFKHVFFAGSVVRRDYDWLSLVRNGRVGKIHNVPAAADWVVALLPKSVERWKKIDLGGAGFDGFDQAGKDPNITQSIGFANGKHSAAITETQWPHIAAFITNGTVPPALPPTDFVKSRAAWLVPLANSHLGLPLLVLVFGIVIPVLLAMPLFRYATQVGPAWPLDNLNGWQAVAMSFVFIGYFLLLKFIVTRV
;
A
#
# COMPACT_ATOMS: atom_id res chain seq x y z
N MET A 1 61.63 1.28 -38.97
CA MET A 1 61.50 2.06 -40.22
C MET A 1 60.15 2.78 -40.23
N ARG A 2 60.17 4.10 -40.45
CA ARG A 2 59.06 5.02 -40.83
C ARG A 2 57.91 5.23 -39.81
N THR A 3 57.92 6.27 -38.97
CA THR A 3 57.49 7.68 -39.21
C THR A 3 56.17 7.87 -39.97
N LYS A 4 55.17 8.54 -39.34
CA LYS A 4 54.80 9.94 -39.64
C LYS A 4 53.58 10.43 -38.84
N ALA A 5 53.74 11.67 -38.37
CA ALA A 5 52.74 12.54 -37.78
C ALA A 5 51.69 13.03 -38.79
N ARG A 6 50.54 13.50 -38.30
CA ARG A 6 49.79 14.59 -38.95
C ARG A 6 49.02 15.43 -37.93
N ALA A 7 49.26 16.73 -38.03
CA ALA A 7 48.69 17.80 -37.21
C ALA A 7 47.52 18.52 -37.93
N LYS A 8 46.93 19.48 -37.19
CA LYS A 8 46.11 20.65 -37.59
C LYS A 8 44.60 20.41 -37.78
N ARG A 9 43.77 21.09 -36.97
CA ARG A 9 43.36 22.50 -37.17
C ARG A 9 42.65 23.08 -35.94
N ARG A 10 43.11 24.26 -35.51
CA ARG A 10 42.37 25.24 -34.69
C ARG A 10 41.43 26.03 -35.59
N LEU A 11 40.25 26.39 -35.09
CA LEU A 11 39.55 27.61 -35.49
C LEU A 11 39.09 28.34 -34.21
N MET A 12 39.54 29.58 -34.06
CA MET A 12 39.01 30.57 -33.11
C MET A 12 37.87 31.34 -33.78
N ILE A 13 36.78 31.62 -33.07
CA ILE A 13 36.01 32.87 -33.21
C ILE A 13 35.67 33.37 -31.80
N LYS A 14 35.95 34.66 -31.58
CA LYS A 14 35.71 35.44 -30.36
C LYS A 14 34.35 36.15 -30.42
N SER A 15 33.82 36.44 -29.22
CA SER A 15 33.06 37.64 -28.81
C SER A 15 31.59 37.75 -29.16
N ALA A 16 30.72 37.84 -28.14
CA ALA A 16 30.13 39.12 -27.69
C ALA A 16 29.30 38.94 -26.41
N LYS A 17 29.41 39.90 -25.49
CA LYS A 17 28.55 40.10 -24.32
C LYS A 17 27.23 40.74 -24.77
N THR A 18 26.13 40.36 -24.14
CA THR A 18 24.98 41.24 -23.89
C THR A 18 24.30 40.83 -22.59
N GLU A 19 24.16 41.81 -21.69
CA GLU A 19 23.33 41.77 -20.49
C GLU A 19 21.85 41.64 -20.86
N GLN A 20 21.11 40.83 -20.10
CA GLN A 20 19.69 41.04 -19.79
C GLN A 20 19.32 40.18 -18.57
N ASP A 21 18.86 40.85 -17.51
CA ASP A 21 18.31 40.25 -16.29
C ASP A 21 17.08 39.37 -16.59
N PRO A 22 16.80 38.38 -15.71
CA PRO A 22 15.41 37.99 -15.48
C PRO A 22 15.01 38.08 -13.99
N LEU A 23 13.83 38.69 -13.81
CA LEU A 23 12.97 38.67 -12.62
C LEU A 23 12.67 37.24 -12.12
N PRO A 24 12.27 37.06 -10.84
CA PRO A 24 12.13 35.74 -10.23
C PRO A 24 10.79 35.10 -10.60
N LEU A 25 10.82 33.88 -11.14
CA LEU A 25 9.65 33.02 -11.29
C LEU A 25 9.59 32.03 -10.12
N ASN A 26 8.65 32.29 -9.20
CA ASN A 26 8.20 31.35 -8.17
C ASN A 26 7.43 30.20 -8.82
N ASN A 27 8.09 29.04 -9.02
CA ASN A 27 7.42 27.73 -9.11
C ASN A 27 8.44 26.59 -8.89
N PRO A 28 8.33 25.77 -7.82
CA PRO A 28 9.35 24.79 -7.47
C PRO A 28 9.11 23.43 -8.14
N PHE A 29 9.00 23.35 -9.46
CA PHE A 29 8.96 22.07 -10.18
C PHE A 29 9.48 22.25 -11.61
N LEU A 30 10.80 22.35 -11.80
CA LEU A 30 11.49 21.98 -13.05
C LEU A 30 13.01 22.15 -12.86
N GLY A 31 13.73 21.03 -12.90
CA GLY A 31 15.19 20.96 -12.83
C GLY A 31 15.65 19.51 -12.96
N LEU A 32 15.53 18.95 -14.17
CA LEU A 32 15.90 17.57 -14.47
C LEU A 32 17.25 17.48 -15.20
N LEU A 33 17.98 16.42 -14.82
CA LEU A 33 19.05 15.73 -15.55
C LEU A 33 20.43 16.40 -15.70
N ALA A 34 21.32 16.07 -14.76
CA ALA A 34 22.73 15.81 -15.05
C ALA A 34 23.23 14.63 -14.21
N ILE A 35 23.34 13.45 -14.82
CA ILE A 35 24.00 12.27 -14.23
C ILE A 35 25.50 12.42 -14.50
N ARG A 36 26.28 12.78 -13.49
CA ARG A 36 27.74 12.73 -13.54
C ARG A 36 28.23 11.56 -12.70
N VAL A 37 28.67 10.50 -13.37
CA VAL A 37 29.42 9.40 -12.75
C VAL A 37 30.81 9.93 -12.43
N VAL A 38 31.11 10.17 -11.15
CA VAL A 38 32.46 10.47 -10.68
C VAL A 38 33.00 9.19 -10.03
N ARG A 39 33.96 8.55 -10.72
CA ARG A 39 34.89 7.60 -10.12
C ARG A 39 35.98 8.42 -9.43
N ASN A 40 36.05 8.36 -8.11
CA ASN A 40 37.23 8.80 -7.37
C ASN A 40 37.99 7.57 -6.88
N GLY A 41 39.19 7.39 -7.40
CA GLY A 41 40.22 6.55 -6.81
C GLY A 41 41.44 7.44 -6.59
N GLU A 42 41.80 7.67 -5.33
CA GLU A 42 43.13 8.11 -4.93
C GLU A 42 43.43 7.47 -3.57
N GLU A 43 44.31 6.47 -3.57
CA GLU A 43 44.98 5.94 -2.38
C GLU A 43 46.04 6.95 -1.92
N ARG A 44 46.01 7.30 -0.63
CA ARG A 44 47.18 7.83 0.08
C ARG A 44 47.46 6.99 1.30
N ALA A 45 48.66 6.41 1.32
CA ALA A 45 49.23 5.69 2.44
C ALA A 45 49.53 6.65 3.61
N VAL A 46 49.18 6.24 4.83
CA VAL A 46 49.67 6.86 6.07
C VAL A 46 50.06 5.75 7.06
N ASN A 47 51.25 5.93 7.63
CA ASN A 47 51.94 5.03 8.56
C ASN A 47 51.23 4.90 9.93
N GLY A 48 51.57 3.80 10.61
CA GLY A 48 50.97 3.30 11.84
C GLY A 48 50.94 4.25 13.05
N SER A 49 49.80 4.25 13.73
CA SER A 49 49.71 4.10 15.18
C SER A 49 48.45 3.28 15.50
N SER A 50 48.56 2.34 16.42
CA SER A 50 47.49 1.42 16.78
C SER A 50 46.44 2.11 17.67
N SER A 51 45.55 2.89 17.06
CA SER A 51 44.22 3.11 17.61
C SER A 51 43.28 2.08 16.96
N ARG A 52 42.43 1.42 17.75
CA ARG A 52 41.33 0.64 17.18
C ARG A 52 40.49 1.62 16.36
N SER A 53 40.63 1.59 15.04
CA SER A 53 39.75 2.26 14.10
C SER A 53 38.36 1.62 14.25
N ILE A 54 37.56 2.15 15.17
CA ILE A 54 36.15 1.82 15.26
C ILE A 54 35.49 2.59 14.12
N ALA A 55 34.76 1.88 13.27
CA ALA A 55 34.04 2.49 12.17
C ALA A 55 33.07 3.53 12.72
N MET A 56 33.27 4.82 12.40
CA MET A 56 32.35 5.87 12.78
C MET A 56 30.98 5.59 12.15
N VAL A 57 29.96 5.36 12.97
CA VAL A 57 28.59 5.20 12.48
C VAL A 57 28.10 6.57 11.98
N GLU A 58 27.83 6.67 10.68
CA GLU A 58 27.36 7.91 10.06
C GLU A 58 26.04 8.37 10.71
N GLY A 59 25.95 9.66 11.03
CA GLY A 59 24.75 10.24 11.67
C GLY A 59 24.66 10.06 13.18
N LEU A 60 25.61 9.38 13.83
CA LEU A 60 25.70 9.30 15.30
C LEU A 60 26.37 10.55 15.88
N ARG A 61 25.67 11.25 16.78
CA ARG A 61 26.19 12.37 17.58
C ARG A 61 26.27 11.93 19.04
N ARG A 62 27.45 12.03 19.64
CA ARG A 62 27.70 11.56 21.01
C ARG A 62 27.50 12.67 22.04
N TRP A 63 27.13 12.28 23.24
CA TRP A 63 27.21 13.15 24.42
C TRP A 63 28.67 13.30 24.87
N GLU A 64 29.13 14.54 25.06
CA GLU A 64 30.55 14.85 25.32
C GLU A 64 30.96 14.63 26.78
N ASP A 65 30.05 14.88 27.74
CA ASP A 65 30.43 15.06 29.15
C ASP A 65 30.38 13.79 30.01
N SER A 66 29.82 12.68 29.51
CA SER A 66 29.65 11.43 30.26
C SER A 66 29.13 10.29 29.36
N PRO A 67 29.30 9.01 29.74
CA PRO A 67 28.57 7.91 29.13
C PRO A 67 27.04 8.16 29.09
N ALA A 68 26.49 8.48 27.91
CA ALA A 68 25.06 8.65 27.68
C ALA A 68 24.22 7.42 28.10
N LYS A 69 23.16 7.66 28.88
CA LYS A 69 22.21 6.62 29.29
C LYS A 69 21.07 6.42 28.29
N VAL A 70 20.83 7.40 27.42
CA VAL A 70 19.73 7.40 26.45
C VAL A 70 20.29 7.33 25.04
N LEU A 71 19.66 6.53 24.18
CA LEU A 71 19.83 6.60 22.73
C LEU A 71 18.55 7.16 22.10
N ALA A 72 18.68 8.26 21.36
CA ALA A 72 17.59 8.79 20.54
C ALA A 72 17.83 8.46 19.08
N ILE A 73 16.87 7.80 18.45
CA ILE A 73 16.87 7.51 17.00
C ILE A 73 15.97 8.53 16.33
N VAL A 74 16.49 9.37 15.43
CA VAL A 74 15.75 10.46 14.78
C VAL A 74 15.66 10.25 13.28
N LEU A 75 14.44 10.02 12.77
CA LEU A 75 14.19 9.72 11.36
C LEU A 75 13.50 10.91 10.67
N HIS A 76 14.14 11.44 9.62
CA HIS A 76 13.63 12.60 8.88
C HIS A 76 12.48 12.25 7.91
N GLY A 77 11.78 13.28 7.43
CA GLY A 77 10.68 13.17 6.47
C GLY A 77 11.11 12.97 5.01
N TRP A 78 10.13 12.79 4.11
CA TRP A 78 10.37 12.60 2.68
C TRP A 78 11.03 13.83 2.04
N GLY A 79 12.11 13.64 1.28
CA GLY A 79 12.89 14.76 0.73
C GLY A 79 13.72 15.54 1.76
N GLY A 80 13.68 15.14 3.05
CA GLY A 80 14.42 15.77 4.14
C GLY A 80 15.83 15.19 4.36
N SER A 81 16.47 15.61 5.45
CA SER A 81 17.80 15.13 5.87
C SER A 81 17.96 15.25 7.39
N PRO A 82 19.05 14.75 8.00
CA PRO A 82 19.36 15.06 9.39
C PRO A 82 19.41 16.57 9.67
N LYS A 83 19.84 17.38 8.69
CA LYS A 83 19.86 18.85 8.81
C LYS A 83 18.47 19.46 8.97
N SER A 84 17.45 18.92 8.32
CA SER A 84 16.07 19.40 8.51
C SER A 84 15.47 19.00 9.86
N MET A 85 16.17 18.15 10.62
CA MET A 85 15.78 17.71 11.95
C MET A 85 16.62 18.38 13.06
N GLU A 86 17.41 19.42 12.75
CA GLU A 86 18.37 20.00 13.69
C GLU A 86 17.70 20.51 14.98
N ASP A 87 16.59 21.24 14.84
CA ASP A 87 15.79 21.73 15.97
C ASP A 87 15.25 20.58 16.84
N VAL A 88 14.85 19.47 16.22
CA VAL A 88 14.39 18.25 16.89
C VAL A 88 15.54 17.56 17.63
N ILE A 89 16.71 17.46 17.00
CA ILE A 89 17.92 16.89 17.59
C ILE A 89 18.35 17.72 18.80
N ALA A 90 18.43 19.05 18.66
CA ALA A 90 18.82 19.96 19.73
C ALA A 90 17.82 19.92 20.91
N ALA A 91 16.51 19.88 20.62
CA ALA A 91 15.50 19.74 21.67
C ALA A 91 15.58 18.38 22.38
N THR A 92 15.92 17.30 21.66
CA THR A 92 16.14 15.97 22.24
C THR A 92 17.35 15.95 23.16
N GLN A 93 18.47 16.56 22.74
CA GLN A 93 19.66 16.71 23.58
C GLN A 93 19.36 17.50 24.84
N SER A 94 18.63 18.62 24.72
CA SER A 94 18.19 19.42 25.86
C SER A 94 17.27 18.65 26.81
N ALA A 95 16.39 17.79 26.31
CA ALA A 95 15.45 17.01 27.12
C ALA A 95 16.15 15.98 28.02
N PHE A 96 17.32 15.48 27.61
CA PHE A 96 18.06 14.43 28.32
C PHE A 96 19.45 14.88 28.80
N ALA A 97 19.74 16.17 28.82
CA ALA A 97 21.05 16.71 29.20
C ALA A 97 21.54 16.23 30.57
N THR A 98 20.63 16.01 31.53
CA THR A 98 20.96 15.55 32.89
C THR A 98 21.45 14.10 32.96
N VAL A 99 21.10 13.26 31.99
CA VAL A 99 21.43 11.82 31.95
C VAL A 99 22.35 11.46 30.78
N GLY A 100 22.60 12.40 29.88
CA GLY A 100 23.32 12.20 28.62
C GLY A 100 22.50 11.43 27.58
N VAL A 101 22.55 11.90 26.33
CA VAL A 101 21.88 11.25 25.19
C VAL A 101 22.78 11.24 23.97
N ASP A 102 22.94 10.05 23.39
CA ASP A 102 23.48 9.89 22.05
C ASP A 102 22.32 9.99 21.05
N VAL A 103 22.51 10.74 19.97
CA VAL A 103 21.50 10.92 18.93
C VAL A 103 21.99 10.30 17.63
N TYR A 104 21.30 9.27 17.17
CA TYR A 104 21.52 8.66 15.86
C TYR A 104 20.48 9.18 14.86
N ALA A 105 20.93 10.02 13.94
CA ALA A 105 20.10 10.66 12.91
C ALA A 105 20.69 10.39 11.50
N PRO A 106 20.37 9.24 10.88
CA PRO A 106 20.96 8.85 9.60
C PRO A 106 20.34 9.60 8.42
N GLN A 107 21.11 9.70 7.34
CA GLN A 107 20.63 10.14 6.04
C GLN A 107 19.89 8.99 5.32
N LEU A 108 18.56 9.05 5.26
CA LEU A 108 17.73 7.98 4.71
C LEU A 108 17.64 8.08 3.18
N PRO A 109 17.48 6.95 2.46
CA PRO A 109 17.49 6.95 0.99
C PRO A 109 16.42 7.84 0.34
N TYR A 110 15.28 8.04 1.01
CA TYR A 110 14.17 8.85 0.53
C TYR A 110 14.37 10.37 0.70
N ALA A 111 15.53 10.80 1.20
CA ALA A 111 15.98 12.18 1.09
C ALA A 111 16.05 12.66 -0.36
N TYR A 112 16.35 11.72 -1.26
CA TYR A 112 16.25 11.93 -2.69
C TYR A 112 14.88 11.41 -3.16
N ARG A 113 13.95 12.32 -3.46
CA ARG A 113 12.52 12.04 -3.65
C ARG A 113 12.17 10.91 -4.64
N LEU A 114 13.02 10.70 -5.65
CA LEU A 114 12.83 9.69 -6.71
C LEU A 114 13.63 8.40 -6.49
N ARG A 115 14.35 8.26 -5.37
CA ARG A 115 15.02 6.99 -5.05
C ARG A 115 13.99 5.90 -4.83
N SER A 116 14.30 4.73 -5.38
CA SER A 116 13.44 3.56 -5.39
C SER A 116 13.90 2.47 -4.43
N VAL A 117 14.44 2.85 -3.27
CA VAL A 117 14.79 1.87 -2.23
C VAL A 117 13.51 1.47 -1.52
N ARG A 118 13.23 0.16 -1.49
CA ARG A 118 12.03 -0.42 -0.87
C ARG A 118 12.01 -0.13 0.64
N ALA A 119 10.85 0.19 1.19
CA ALA A 119 10.71 0.54 2.61
C ALA A 119 11.27 -0.55 3.54
N GLU A 120 11.02 -1.82 3.24
CA GLU A 120 11.49 -2.97 4.01
C GLU A 120 13.02 -3.03 4.06
N LYS A 121 13.69 -2.69 2.93
CA LYS A 121 15.15 -2.68 2.86
C LYS A 121 15.74 -1.60 3.76
N ILE A 122 15.12 -0.42 3.81
CA ILE A 122 15.52 0.67 4.70
C ILE A 122 15.40 0.23 6.16
N ILE A 123 14.30 -0.45 6.53
CA ILE A 123 14.14 -1.01 7.89
C ILE A 123 15.27 -1.99 8.22
N THR A 124 15.59 -2.94 7.31
CA THR A 124 16.68 -3.90 7.58
C THR A 124 18.05 -3.24 7.72
N ASN A 125 18.31 -2.14 7.00
CA ASN A 125 19.56 -1.40 7.13
C ASN A 125 19.60 -0.62 8.45
N LEU A 126 18.52 0.07 8.81
CA LEU A 126 18.39 0.77 10.09
C LEU A 126 18.61 -0.16 11.29
N LEU A 127 18.03 -1.37 11.27
CA LEU A 127 18.26 -2.36 12.32
C LEU A 127 19.76 -2.67 12.48
N LYS A 128 20.46 -2.93 11.37
CA LYS A 128 21.90 -3.22 11.39
C LYS A 128 22.73 -2.04 11.87
N GLU A 129 22.40 -0.84 11.44
CA GLU A 129 23.13 0.37 11.85
C GLU A 129 22.92 0.65 13.35
N ILE A 130 21.71 0.46 13.88
CA ILE A 130 21.43 0.57 15.31
C ILE A 130 22.14 -0.52 16.12
N ASP A 131 22.21 -1.75 15.60
CA ASP A 131 22.99 -2.83 16.22
C ASP A 131 24.47 -2.42 16.37
N LEU A 132 25.04 -1.73 15.37
CA LEU A 132 26.42 -1.20 15.44
C LEU A 132 26.56 -0.08 16.48
N VAL A 133 25.61 0.86 16.56
CA VAL A 133 25.61 1.93 17.58
C VAL A 133 25.61 1.32 18.99
N ILE A 134 24.81 0.28 19.21
CA ILE A 134 24.72 -0.39 20.51
C ILE A 134 25.99 -1.18 20.83
N ALA A 135 26.49 -1.95 19.87
CA ALA A 135 27.72 -2.73 20.05
C ALA A 135 28.92 -1.81 20.33
N GLU A 136 28.99 -0.67 19.64
CA GLU A 136 30.03 0.34 19.90
C GLU A 136 29.92 0.87 21.34
N ARG A 137 28.71 1.20 21.80
CA ARG A 137 28.48 1.66 23.16
C ARG A 137 28.94 0.65 24.21
N GLU A 138 28.60 -0.63 24.00
CA GLU A 138 28.99 -1.74 24.86
C GLU A 138 30.51 -1.96 24.86
N ALA A 139 31.18 -1.76 23.73
CA ALA A 139 32.64 -1.84 23.64
C ALA A 139 33.37 -0.75 24.45
N PHE A 140 32.73 0.40 24.69
CA PHE A 140 33.22 1.46 25.59
C PHE A 140 32.80 1.28 27.05
N GLY A 141 32.27 0.11 27.42
CA GLY A 141 31.86 -0.21 28.79
C GLY A 141 30.56 0.47 29.24
N GLY A 142 29.79 1.03 28.30
CA GLY A 142 28.48 1.64 28.58
C GLY A 142 27.34 0.79 28.04
N THR A 143 26.12 1.00 28.56
CA THR A 143 24.89 0.45 27.99
C THR A 143 23.83 1.53 27.96
N PHE A 144 23.03 1.57 26.89
CA PHE A 144 21.84 2.41 26.90
C PHE A 144 20.78 1.79 27.83
N GLU A 145 20.27 2.58 28.77
CA GLU A 145 19.19 2.19 29.67
C GLU A 145 17.82 2.41 29.00
N ARG A 146 17.74 3.42 28.11
CA ARG A 146 16.51 3.84 27.45
C ARG A 146 16.76 4.17 25.97
N ILE A 147 15.80 3.78 25.13
CA ILE A 147 15.76 4.15 23.72
C ILE A 147 14.48 4.92 23.45
N VAL A 148 14.59 6.05 22.76
CA VAL A 148 13.46 6.83 22.24
C VAL A 148 13.58 6.91 20.72
N ILE A 149 12.47 6.70 20.02
CA ILE A 149 12.45 6.78 18.55
C ILE A 149 11.58 7.97 18.16
N VAL A 150 12.16 8.90 17.42
CA VAL A 150 11.51 10.11 16.92
C VAL A 150 11.42 10.02 15.40
N GLY A 151 10.25 10.28 14.83
CA GLY A 151 10.08 10.27 13.38
C GLY A 151 9.18 11.39 12.90
N PHE A 152 9.62 12.12 11.88
CA PHE A 152 8.83 13.17 11.23
C PHE A 152 8.28 12.70 9.88
N SER A 153 7.01 12.98 9.60
CA SER A 153 6.38 12.68 8.30
C SER A 153 6.55 11.20 7.95
N LEU A 154 7.13 10.87 6.78
CA LEU A 154 7.48 9.49 6.40
C LEU A 154 8.35 8.79 7.46
N GLY A 155 9.27 9.50 8.13
CA GLY A 155 10.10 8.96 9.19
C GLY A 155 9.31 8.45 10.40
N GLY A 156 8.11 9.00 10.68
CA GLY A 156 7.22 8.52 11.74
C GLY A 156 6.62 7.14 11.42
N VAL A 157 6.24 6.91 10.16
CA VAL A 157 5.79 5.59 9.68
C VAL A 157 6.91 4.56 9.82
N PHE A 158 8.13 4.94 9.43
CA PHE A 158 9.30 4.08 9.53
C PHE A 158 9.71 3.81 10.99
N ALA A 159 9.60 4.80 11.88
CA ALA A 159 9.86 4.64 13.31
C ALA A 159 8.99 3.53 13.92
N ARG A 160 7.70 3.53 13.60
CA ARG A 160 6.75 2.50 14.06
C ARG A 160 7.12 1.12 13.52
N ARG A 161 7.41 1.01 12.22
CA ARG A 161 7.77 -0.28 11.62
C ARG A 161 9.13 -0.80 12.08
N LEU A 162 10.10 0.10 12.28
CA LEU A 162 11.41 -0.22 12.83
C LEU A 162 11.29 -0.86 14.20
N PHE A 163 10.52 -0.24 15.10
CA PHE A 163 10.26 -0.78 16.42
C PHE A 163 9.60 -2.15 16.36
N LEU A 164 8.52 -2.30 15.59
CA LEU A 164 7.81 -3.57 15.47
C LEU A 164 8.70 -4.71 14.95
N THR A 165 9.54 -4.41 13.97
CA THR A 165 10.47 -5.40 13.42
C THR A 165 11.53 -5.78 14.46
N ALA A 166 12.04 -4.81 15.22
CA ALA A 166 12.97 -5.06 16.31
C ALA A 166 12.32 -5.83 17.48
N ALA A 167 11.06 -5.55 17.80
CA ALA A 167 10.33 -6.20 18.88
C ALA A 167 9.97 -7.66 18.58
N GLY A 168 9.98 -8.05 17.29
CA GLY A 168 9.66 -9.39 16.83
C GLY A 168 8.16 -9.62 16.64
N ASN A 169 7.84 -10.67 15.90
CA ASN A 169 6.45 -10.98 15.53
C ASN A 169 5.71 -11.69 16.67
N PRO A 170 4.53 -11.21 17.09
CA PRO A 170 3.63 -11.98 17.96
C PRO A 170 3.27 -13.34 17.34
N ALA A 171 2.90 -14.30 18.19
CA ALA A 171 2.42 -15.60 17.73
C ALA A 171 1.23 -15.45 16.76
N GLY A 172 1.29 -16.14 15.62
CA GLY A 172 0.26 -16.10 14.57
C GLY A 172 0.38 -14.94 13.57
N PHE A 173 1.15 -13.89 13.87
CA PHE A 173 1.41 -12.81 12.93
C PHE A 173 2.43 -13.24 11.88
N GLN A 174 2.12 -13.01 10.60
CA GLN A 174 3.02 -13.34 9.49
C GLN A 174 3.64 -12.07 8.87
N ALA A 175 4.95 -11.91 9.05
CA ALA A 175 5.71 -10.84 8.41
C ALA A 175 5.92 -11.10 6.91
N GLU A 176 6.20 -10.03 6.17
CA GLU A 176 6.56 -10.05 4.77
C GLU A 176 7.85 -10.84 4.56
N ALA A 177 7.94 -11.61 3.47
CA ALA A 177 9.12 -12.41 3.14
C ALA A 177 10.43 -11.60 3.09
N THR A 178 10.36 -10.31 2.72
CA THR A 178 11.50 -9.38 2.70
C THR A 178 12.03 -9.05 4.10
N LEU A 179 11.25 -9.29 5.15
CA LEU A 179 11.57 -9.08 6.56
C LEU A 179 11.60 -10.39 7.36
N GLU A 180 11.31 -11.54 6.74
CA GLU A 180 11.24 -12.85 7.41
C GLU A 180 12.58 -13.27 8.05
N GLY A 181 13.71 -12.73 7.58
CA GLY A 181 15.05 -12.90 8.18
C GLY A 181 15.48 -11.78 9.15
N ALA A 182 14.64 -10.77 9.39
CA ALA A 182 14.94 -9.74 10.38
C ALA A 182 14.64 -10.29 11.78
N HIS A 183 15.66 -10.85 12.44
CA HIS A 183 15.53 -11.33 13.81
C HIS A 183 15.08 -10.23 14.77
N SER A 184 14.37 -10.61 15.84
CA SER A 184 14.11 -9.68 16.92
C SER A 184 15.41 -9.20 17.56
N ARG A 185 15.38 -8.02 18.19
CA ARG A 185 16.54 -7.34 18.74
C ARG A 185 16.40 -7.18 20.25
N PRO A 186 17.41 -7.56 21.05
CA PRO A 186 17.36 -7.39 22.51
C PRO A 186 17.12 -5.94 22.93
N TRP A 187 17.67 -4.98 22.19
CA TRP A 187 17.52 -3.55 22.49
C TRP A 187 16.09 -3.04 22.34
N ALA A 188 15.20 -3.75 21.64
CA ALA A 188 13.80 -3.37 21.54
C ALA A 188 13.14 -3.28 22.93
N SER A 189 13.58 -4.10 23.90
CA SER A 189 13.14 -4.05 25.31
C SER A 189 13.45 -2.72 26.03
N ARG A 190 14.41 -1.97 25.50
CA ARG A 190 14.83 -0.66 26.03
C ARG A 190 14.04 0.49 25.41
N VAL A 191 13.23 0.24 24.38
CA VAL A 191 12.40 1.27 23.75
C VAL A 191 11.25 1.65 24.68
N GLU A 192 11.33 2.87 25.20
CA GLU A 192 10.30 3.40 26.12
C GLU A 192 9.22 4.16 25.35
N ARG A 193 9.63 4.88 24.29
CA ARG A 193 8.78 5.85 23.61
C ARG A 193 8.99 5.90 22.11
N LEU A 194 7.88 6.13 21.40
CA LEU A 194 7.84 6.56 20.01
C LEU A 194 7.19 7.96 19.96
N VAL A 195 7.92 8.95 19.46
CA VAL A 195 7.39 10.31 19.25
C VAL A 195 7.30 10.58 17.75
N THR A 196 6.09 10.65 17.22
CA THR A 196 5.87 10.90 15.80
C THR A 196 5.39 12.32 15.57
N ILE A 197 6.00 13.05 14.65
CA ILE A 197 5.65 14.43 14.29
C ILE A 197 5.04 14.40 12.90
N SER A 198 3.79 14.86 12.74
CA SER A 198 3.08 14.94 11.45
C SER A 198 3.16 13.66 10.61
N ALA A 199 3.13 12.49 11.26
CA ALA A 199 3.18 11.20 10.58
C ALA A 199 1.80 10.85 9.99
N PHE A 200 1.80 10.31 8.77
CA PHE A 200 0.60 9.78 8.10
C PHE A 200 0.48 8.27 8.34
N ASN A 201 0.04 7.90 9.54
CA ASN A 201 0.07 6.50 10.02
C ASN A 201 -0.83 5.55 9.21
N ARG A 202 -1.91 6.06 8.60
CA ARG A 202 -2.78 5.28 7.69
C ARG A 202 -2.26 5.26 6.25
N GLY A 203 -1.20 6.01 5.96
CA GLY A 203 -0.65 6.23 4.62
C GLY A 203 -1.23 7.45 3.92
N TRP A 204 -0.59 7.89 2.84
CA TRP A 204 -1.05 9.03 2.05
C TRP A 204 -1.90 8.60 0.85
N GLN A 205 -2.82 9.46 0.43
CA GLN A 205 -3.62 9.27 -0.77
C GLN A 205 -3.84 10.61 -1.48
N VAL A 206 -4.05 10.53 -2.79
CA VAL A 206 -4.46 11.67 -3.60
C VAL A 206 -5.97 11.79 -3.49
N THR A 207 -6.46 12.86 -2.88
CA THR A 207 -7.89 13.13 -2.77
C THR A 207 -8.37 13.88 -4.01
N GLY A 208 -9.68 13.93 -4.27
CA GLY A 208 -10.25 14.61 -5.44
C GLY A 208 -9.92 16.12 -5.55
N ARG A 209 -9.38 16.73 -4.49
CA ARG A 209 -8.86 18.11 -4.48
C ARG A 209 -7.47 18.22 -5.12
N SER A 210 -6.75 17.11 -5.20
CA SER A 210 -5.46 17.04 -5.87
C SER A 210 -5.67 17.05 -7.38
N ASP A 211 -5.12 18.07 -8.01
CA ASP A 211 -5.26 18.40 -9.43
C ASP A 211 -5.13 17.17 -10.35
N TRP A 212 -5.85 17.16 -11.47
CA TRP A 212 -5.79 16.09 -12.50
C TRP A 212 -4.34 15.72 -12.88
N TYR A 213 -3.43 16.68 -12.75
CA TYR A 213 -1.99 16.55 -12.91
C TYR A 213 -1.35 15.52 -11.95
N SER A 214 -1.76 15.47 -10.69
CA SER A 214 -1.26 14.48 -9.72
C SER A 214 -1.68 13.06 -10.11
N SER A 215 -2.94 12.89 -10.53
CA SER A 215 -3.44 11.62 -11.05
C SER A 215 -2.69 11.19 -12.32
N PHE A 216 -2.37 12.14 -13.19
CA PHE A 216 -1.55 11.87 -14.38
C PHE A 216 -0.14 11.40 -13.99
N ILE A 217 0.55 12.10 -13.09
CA ILE A 217 1.89 11.72 -12.61
C ILE A 217 1.88 10.33 -11.96
N LEU A 218 0.89 10.04 -11.12
CA LEU A 218 0.78 8.72 -10.50
C LEU A 218 0.60 7.60 -11.53
N ASN A 219 -0.22 7.84 -12.55
CA ASN A 219 -0.39 6.88 -13.64
C ASN A 219 0.90 6.72 -14.46
N LEU A 220 1.64 7.81 -14.70
CA LEU A 220 2.93 7.77 -15.37
C LEU A 220 3.96 6.95 -14.57
N PHE A 221 4.08 7.19 -13.26
CA PHE A 221 4.97 6.39 -12.40
C PHE A 221 4.52 4.93 -12.30
N GLY A 222 3.21 4.68 -12.24
CA GLY A 222 2.66 3.33 -12.27
C GLY A 222 3.02 2.58 -13.55
N LEU A 223 2.91 3.25 -14.70
CA LEU A 223 3.32 2.72 -16.00
C LEU A 223 4.84 2.45 -16.06
N ILE A 224 5.65 3.45 -15.71
CA ILE A 224 7.12 3.33 -15.70
C ILE A 224 7.55 2.17 -14.80
N GLY A 225 7.00 2.08 -13.59
CA GLY A 225 7.33 1.00 -12.66
C GLY A 225 6.95 -0.38 -13.19
N HIS A 226 5.77 -0.51 -13.79
CA HIS A 226 5.32 -1.76 -14.37
C HIS A 226 6.20 -2.26 -15.54
N LEU A 227 6.64 -1.32 -16.38
CA LEU A 227 7.52 -1.60 -17.51
C LEU A 227 8.98 -1.78 -17.10
N SER A 228 9.39 -1.19 -15.97
CA SER A 228 10.76 -1.24 -15.48
C SER A 228 11.18 -2.64 -15.04
N PRO A 229 12.41 -3.08 -15.37
CA PRO A 229 13.03 -4.23 -14.72
C PRO A 229 13.17 -3.98 -13.20
N GLY A 230 12.55 -4.84 -12.38
CA GLY A 230 12.65 -4.74 -10.92
C GLY A 230 11.57 -3.89 -10.22
N ASP A 231 10.46 -3.55 -10.90
CA ASP A 231 9.29 -2.85 -10.32
C ASP A 231 9.67 -1.50 -9.69
N TRP A 232 10.40 -0.68 -10.46
CA TRP A 232 10.86 0.64 -10.00
C TRP A 232 9.69 1.50 -9.52
N ARG A 233 9.77 1.99 -8.27
CA ARG A 233 8.85 3.01 -7.76
C ARG A 233 9.51 3.79 -6.64
N PRO A 234 9.24 5.11 -6.49
CA PRO A 234 9.77 5.89 -5.38
C PRO A 234 9.38 5.29 -4.03
N THR A 235 10.24 5.39 -3.02
CA THR A 235 9.97 4.87 -1.67
C THR A 235 8.64 5.36 -1.10
N LEU A 236 8.25 6.60 -1.41
CA LEU A 236 6.99 7.19 -0.97
C LEU A 236 5.77 6.32 -1.35
N PHE A 237 5.82 5.57 -2.46
CA PHE A 237 4.71 4.70 -2.90
C PHE A 237 4.46 3.51 -1.98
N ASP A 238 5.43 3.16 -1.13
CA ASP A 238 5.29 2.11 -0.11
C ASP A 238 4.48 2.58 1.07
N ALA A 239 4.40 3.90 1.26
CA ALA A 239 3.64 4.53 2.33
C ALA A 239 2.27 5.06 1.88
N ARG A 240 1.77 4.62 0.72
CA ARG A 240 0.40 4.95 0.27
C ARG A 240 -0.63 4.28 1.17
N LEU A 241 -1.79 4.90 1.29
CA LEU A 241 -2.94 4.30 1.95
C LEU A 241 -3.23 2.94 1.33
N GLY A 242 -3.33 1.92 2.19
CA GLY A 242 -3.58 0.55 1.78
C GLY A 242 -2.37 -0.18 1.19
N ALA A 243 -1.21 0.44 0.98
CA ALA A 243 -0.02 -0.24 0.46
C ALA A 243 0.44 -1.37 1.41
N PRO A 244 1.11 -2.44 0.91
CA PRO A 244 1.54 -3.57 1.72
C PRO A 244 2.30 -3.19 2.99
N PHE A 245 3.29 -2.30 2.86
CA PHE A 245 4.10 -1.86 4.01
C PHE A 245 3.25 -1.16 5.08
N ILE A 246 2.31 -0.29 4.69
CA ILE A 246 1.39 0.39 5.63
C ILE A 246 0.46 -0.62 6.29
N VAL A 247 -0.23 -1.45 5.51
CA VAL A 247 -1.20 -2.41 6.04
C VAL A 247 -0.52 -3.40 6.98
N GLN A 248 0.65 -3.95 6.60
CA GLN A 248 1.40 -4.85 7.45
C GLN A 248 1.93 -4.16 8.71
N THR A 249 2.30 -2.88 8.64
CA THR A 249 2.66 -2.09 9.83
C THR A 249 1.47 -1.97 10.78
N ARG A 250 0.27 -1.66 10.26
CA ARG A 250 -0.95 -1.51 11.05
C ARG A 250 -1.43 -2.84 11.65
N LEU A 251 -1.44 -3.92 10.87
CA LEU A 251 -1.79 -5.27 11.34
C LEU A 251 -0.81 -5.75 12.44
N HIS A 252 0.49 -5.59 12.20
CA HIS A 252 1.51 -5.96 13.19
C HIS A 252 1.36 -5.11 14.47
N TRP A 253 1.10 -3.82 14.34
CA TRP A 253 0.86 -2.94 15.48
C TRP A 253 -0.34 -3.38 16.34
N MET A 254 -1.46 -3.73 15.70
CA MET A 254 -2.63 -4.28 16.41
C MET A 254 -2.30 -5.60 17.11
N ALA A 255 -1.64 -6.53 16.42
CA ALA A 255 -1.22 -7.80 17.00
C ALA A 255 -0.30 -7.59 18.22
N TYR A 256 0.64 -6.65 18.10
CA TYR A 256 1.56 -6.28 19.17
C TYR A 256 0.84 -5.69 20.40
N ARG A 257 -0.09 -4.75 20.19
CA ARG A 257 -0.86 -4.14 21.28
C ARG A 257 -1.78 -5.15 21.97
N ARG A 258 -2.37 -6.09 21.21
CA ARG A 258 -3.18 -7.19 21.76
C ARG A 258 -2.35 -8.14 22.62
N LEU A 259 -1.15 -8.50 22.16
CA LEU A 259 -0.22 -9.31 22.95
C LEU A 259 0.04 -8.67 24.32
N HIS A 260 0.37 -7.37 24.35
CA HIS A 260 0.62 -6.65 25.60
C HIS A 260 -0.64 -6.44 26.45
N ALA A 261 -1.81 -6.26 25.85
CA ALA A 261 -3.07 -6.25 26.57
C ALA A 261 -3.33 -7.61 27.25
N GLY A 262 -3.07 -8.72 26.56
CA GLY A 262 -3.17 -10.08 27.08
C GLY A 262 -2.18 -10.36 28.22
N VAL A 263 -0.96 -9.83 28.14
CA VAL A 263 0.01 -9.92 29.24
C VAL A 263 -0.48 -9.14 30.46
N ARG A 264 -0.98 -7.90 30.28
CA ARG A 264 -1.53 -7.09 31.37
C ARG A 264 -2.74 -7.75 32.05
N SER A 265 -3.61 -8.38 31.27
CA SER A 265 -4.76 -9.11 31.79
C SER A 265 -4.44 -10.51 32.30
N LYS A 266 -3.16 -10.92 32.28
CA LYS A 266 -2.66 -12.25 32.69
C LYS A 266 -3.26 -13.42 31.89
N VAL A 267 -3.78 -13.15 30.69
CA VAL A 267 -4.26 -14.17 29.74
C VAL A 267 -3.08 -14.79 28.98
N ILE A 268 -2.03 -14.00 28.74
CA ILE A 268 -0.80 -14.40 28.04
C ILE A 268 0.35 -14.34 29.04
N ALA A 269 1.17 -15.38 29.09
CA ALA A 269 2.36 -15.40 29.94
C ALA A 269 3.48 -14.54 29.33
N GLU A 270 4.26 -13.83 30.15
CA GLU A 270 5.40 -13.02 29.68
C GLU A 270 6.44 -13.82 28.91
N SER A 271 6.58 -15.13 29.19
CA SER A 271 7.46 -16.03 28.45
C SER A 271 7.07 -16.24 26.98
N GLN A 272 5.85 -15.84 26.58
CA GLN A 272 5.37 -15.88 25.20
C GLN A 272 5.75 -14.63 24.41
N LEU A 273 6.41 -13.65 25.04
CA LEU A 273 6.88 -12.45 24.36
C LEU A 273 8.07 -12.80 23.44
N PRO A 274 8.12 -12.25 22.20
CA PRO A 274 9.20 -12.55 21.25
C PRO A 274 10.60 -12.09 21.72
N VAL A 275 10.63 -11.11 22.61
CA VAL A 275 11.85 -10.58 23.25
C VAL A 275 11.59 -10.51 24.75
N HIS A 276 12.48 -11.08 25.55
CA HIS A 276 12.38 -11.03 27.00
C HIS A 276 12.38 -9.59 27.51
N GLY A 277 11.43 -9.26 28.39
CA GLY A 277 11.31 -7.92 28.97
C GLY A 277 10.89 -6.82 27.97
N ILE A 278 10.37 -7.20 26.79
CA ILE A 278 9.84 -6.23 25.83
C ILE A 278 8.71 -5.40 26.48
N LYS A 279 8.73 -4.09 26.24
CA LYS A 279 7.80 -3.14 26.87
C LYS A 279 6.71 -2.73 25.89
N ASP A 280 5.60 -2.23 26.44
CA ASP A 280 4.56 -1.59 25.66
C ASP A 280 4.84 -0.07 25.59
N PRO A 281 5.48 0.46 24.54
CA PRO A 281 5.98 1.82 24.54
C PRO A 281 4.84 2.84 24.53
N ILE A 282 5.13 4.00 25.12
CA ILE A 282 4.27 5.18 24.98
C ILE A 282 4.45 5.74 23.57
N VAL A 283 3.35 6.01 22.89
CA VAL A 283 3.32 6.71 21.60
C VAL A 283 2.74 8.08 21.82
N VAL A 284 3.51 9.09 21.44
CA VAL A 284 3.03 10.48 21.41
C VAL A 284 3.06 10.94 19.97
N GLN A 285 1.90 11.28 19.43
CA GLN A 285 1.77 11.80 18.08
C GLN A 285 1.49 13.31 18.15
N LEU A 286 2.45 14.10 17.65
CA LEU A 286 2.38 15.54 17.52
C LEU A 286 1.90 15.89 16.12
N VAL A 287 0.80 16.63 15.97
CA VAL A 287 0.25 17.00 14.65
C VAL A 287 -0.05 18.49 14.62
N GLY A 288 0.36 19.15 13.54
CA GLY A 288 0.01 20.55 13.30
C GLY A 288 -1.46 20.72 12.93
N ARG A 289 -2.15 21.68 13.55
CA ARG A 289 -3.57 21.97 13.24
C ARG A 289 -3.81 22.45 11.81
N GLN A 290 -2.78 22.97 11.15
CA GLN A 290 -2.84 23.45 9.77
C GLN A 290 -2.15 22.47 8.80
N ASP A 291 -1.75 21.28 9.29
CA ASP A 291 -1.15 20.25 8.45
C ASP A 291 -2.21 19.69 7.50
N SER A 292 -2.01 19.96 6.21
CA SER A 292 -2.89 19.55 5.13
C SER A 292 -2.20 18.61 4.14
N PHE A 293 -1.05 18.03 4.53
CA PHE A 293 -0.32 17.08 3.67
C PHE A 293 -1.16 15.83 3.38
N THR A 294 -1.89 15.35 4.39
CA THR A 294 -2.90 14.28 4.28
C THR A 294 -4.14 14.65 5.09
N SER A 295 -5.25 13.96 4.88
CA SER A 295 -6.45 14.13 5.73
C SER A 295 -6.09 13.95 7.21
N PRO A 296 -6.69 14.70 8.15
CA PRO A 296 -6.54 14.47 9.59
C PRO A 296 -6.81 13.01 9.99
N LEU A 297 -7.77 12.34 9.32
CA LEU A 297 -8.11 10.93 9.53
C LEU A 297 -7.07 9.93 9.00
N ASP A 298 -6.14 10.39 8.16
CA ASP A 298 -5.04 9.60 7.64
C ASP A 298 -3.74 9.87 8.42
N LEU A 299 -3.60 11.07 8.99
CA LEU A 299 -2.59 11.42 9.99
C LEU A 299 -2.79 10.59 11.26
N VAL A 300 -4.01 10.62 11.79
CA VAL A 300 -4.40 9.89 13.00
C VAL A 300 -5.19 8.65 12.60
N ASP A 301 -4.61 7.48 12.77
CA ASP A 301 -5.30 6.21 12.51
C ASP A 301 -6.17 5.83 13.72
N VAL A 302 -7.28 6.55 13.89
CA VAL A 302 -8.20 6.38 15.03
C VAL A 302 -8.71 4.94 15.15
N ALA A 303 -8.85 4.20 14.05
CA ALA A 303 -9.29 2.81 14.13
C ALA A 303 -8.27 1.92 14.86
N VAL A 304 -6.96 2.16 14.65
CA VAL A 304 -5.87 1.31 15.16
C VAL A 304 -5.28 1.85 16.47
N ASP A 305 -5.12 3.17 16.57
CA ASP A 305 -4.51 3.85 17.72
C ASP A 305 -5.56 4.50 18.65
N GLY A 306 -6.82 4.56 18.23
CA GLY A 306 -7.90 5.18 19.00
C GLY A 306 -8.16 4.47 20.32
N TYR A 307 -8.62 5.28 21.27
CA TYR A 307 -9.00 4.82 22.60
C TYR A 307 -10.34 4.08 22.52
N ASP A 308 -10.41 2.89 23.12
CA ASP A 308 -11.68 2.25 23.45
C ASP A 308 -12.31 3.02 24.62
N PRO A 309 -13.44 3.72 24.44
CA PRO A 309 -14.09 4.49 25.50
C PRO A 309 -14.44 3.64 26.72
N SER A 310 -14.62 2.33 26.54
CA SER A 310 -14.97 1.38 27.58
C SER A 310 -13.76 0.82 28.34
N ALA A 311 -12.53 1.04 27.87
CA ALA A 311 -11.32 0.60 28.56
C ALA A 311 -11.08 1.46 29.82
N PRO A 312 -10.47 0.91 30.89
CA PRO A 312 -10.04 1.72 32.02
C PRO A 312 -9.06 2.82 31.58
N GLN A 313 -9.23 4.05 32.05
CA GLN A 313 -8.33 5.16 31.73
C GLN A 313 -6.87 4.87 32.15
N HIS A 314 -6.69 4.06 33.20
CA HIS A 314 -5.37 3.65 33.67
C HIS A 314 -4.68 2.70 32.67
N GLY A 315 -3.57 3.18 32.11
CA GLY A 315 -2.73 2.40 31.19
C GLY A 315 -2.79 2.86 29.73
N ARG A 316 -3.37 4.03 29.44
CA ARG A 316 -3.29 4.67 28.12
C ARG A 316 -1.84 4.77 27.64
N ARG A 317 -1.58 4.30 26.43
CA ARG A 317 -0.24 4.31 25.80
C ARG A 317 -0.15 5.19 24.56
N TYR A 318 -1.26 5.64 23.99
CA TYR A 318 -1.28 6.51 22.83
C TYR A 318 -1.82 7.90 23.20
N PHE A 319 -1.07 8.94 22.86
CA PHE A 319 -1.40 10.34 23.14
C PHE A 319 -1.33 11.15 21.85
N TYR A 320 -2.44 11.78 21.48
CA TYR A 320 -2.54 12.70 20.36
C TYR A 320 -2.39 14.13 20.89
N VAL A 321 -1.42 14.88 20.40
CA VAL A 321 -1.11 16.23 20.87
C VAL A 321 -1.09 17.17 19.67
N GLU A 322 -1.87 18.25 19.75
CA GLU A 322 -2.00 19.22 18.69
C GLU A 322 -0.99 20.37 18.85
N MET A 323 -0.32 20.72 17.76
CA MET A 323 0.53 21.90 17.66
C MET A 323 -0.26 23.03 17.00
N LEU A 324 -0.47 24.11 17.74
CA LEU A 324 -1.14 25.32 17.24
C LEU A 324 -0.30 25.99 16.15
N ASN A 325 -0.95 26.67 15.20
CA ASN A 325 -0.31 27.48 14.15
C ASN A 325 0.84 26.74 13.44
N THR A 326 0.63 25.47 13.12
CA THR A 326 1.67 24.60 12.59
C THR A 326 1.13 23.83 11.39
N ASP A 327 1.80 23.98 10.27
CA ASP A 327 1.61 23.19 9.05
C ASP A 327 2.63 22.02 9.00
N HIS A 328 2.65 21.28 7.88
CA HIS A 328 3.56 20.15 7.72
C HIS A 328 5.04 20.55 7.71
N ASP A 329 5.38 21.65 7.05
CA ASP A 329 6.77 22.06 6.80
C ASP A 329 7.41 22.69 8.04
N HIS A 330 6.62 23.34 8.91
CA HIS A 330 7.07 23.97 10.14
C HIS A 330 6.98 23.06 11.38
N ALA A 331 6.45 21.84 11.24
CA ALA A 331 6.24 20.90 12.34
C ALA A 331 7.54 20.53 13.09
N THR A 332 8.70 20.63 12.44
CA THR A 332 10.01 20.36 13.04
C THR A 332 10.82 21.63 13.36
N VAL A 333 10.24 22.82 13.14
CA VAL A 333 10.91 24.12 13.39
C VAL A 333 10.51 24.63 14.76
N PHE A 334 11.45 24.61 15.70
CA PHE A 334 11.27 24.93 17.12
C PHE A 334 11.86 26.27 17.52
N THR A 335 12.59 26.92 16.62
CA THR A 335 13.27 28.19 16.86
C THR A 335 12.67 29.33 16.03
N GLY A 336 13.09 30.56 16.32
CA GLY A 336 12.77 31.75 15.51
C GLY A 336 11.39 32.39 15.74
N THR A 337 10.45 31.71 16.39
CA THR A 337 9.09 32.23 16.66
C THR A 337 8.55 31.79 18.02
N ALA A 338 7.55 32.50 18.54
CA ALA A 338 6.85 32.10 19.77
C ALA A 338 6.14 30.75 19.61
N ASP A 339 5.48 30.51 18.47
CA ASP A 339 4.87 29.22 18.13
C ASP A 339 5.93 28.10 18.05
N GLY A 340 7.12 28.39 17.51
CA GLY A 340 8.27 27.46 17.52
C GLY A 340 8.68 27.05 18.93
N ASN A 341 8.82 28.01 19.84
CA ASN A 341 9.15 27.73 21.24
C ASN A 341 8.04 26.93 21.95
N ALA A 342 6.77 27.18 21.61
CA ALA A 342 5.64 26.39 22.11
C ALA A 342 5.69 24.94 21.59
N ARG A 343 5.96 24.74 20.29
CA ARG A 343 6.19 23.41 19.70
C ARG A 343 7.34 22.68 20.39
N ARG A 344 8.47 23.37 20.63
CA ARG A 344 9.63 22.83 21.35
C ARG A 344 9.23 22.28 22.72
N THR A 345 8.40 23.03 23.44
CA THR A 345 7.91 22.67 24.78
C THR A 345 7.04 21.42 24.71
N LEU A 346 6.09 21.35 23.77
CA LEU A 346 5.27 20.16 23.54
C LEU A 346 6.11 18.93 23.16
N PHE A 347 7.12 19.12 22.32
CA PHE A 347 8.03 18.04 21.91
C PHE A 347 8.88 17.51 23.08
N ILE A 348 9.46 18.38 23.91
CA ILE A 348 10.18 17.96 25.11
C ILE A 348 9.24 17.24 26.07
N ASN A 349 8.01 17.73 26.24
CA ASN A 349 6.99 17.05 27.04
C ASN A 349 6.67 15.65 26.51
N ALA A 350 6.54 15.48 25.19
CA ALA A 350 6.33 14.17 24.57
C ALA A 350 7.45 13.17 24.90
N LEU A 351 8.70 13.64 24.94
CA LEU A 351 9.87 12.83 25.27
C LEU A 351 9.96 12.43 26.76
N THR A 352 9.48 13.29 27.67
CA THR A 352 9.87 13.22 29.09
C THR A 352 8.72 13.05 30.08
N GLN A 353 7.52 13.54 29.76
CA GLN A 353 6.39 13.54 30.71
C GLN A 353 5.88 12.13 30.99
N SER A 354 5.39 11.89 32.20
CA SER A 354 4.67 10.65 32.55
C SER A 354 3.32 10.57 31.83
N SER A 355 2.68 9.39 31.80
CA SER A 355 1.33 9.26 31.21
C SER A 355 0.32 10.28 31.78
N PRO A 356 0.21 10.50 33.11
CA PRO A 356 -0.67 11.55 33.64
C PRO A 356 -0.29 12.97 33.21
N GLY A 357 0.99 13.24 32.96
CA GLY A 357 1.45 14.52 32.42
C GLY A 357 1.03 14.70 30.96
N LEU A 358 1.12 13.63 30.16
CA LEU A 358 0.71 13.63 28.76
C LEU A 358 -0.81 13.76 28.60
N GLU A 359 -1.60 13.16 29.49
CA GLU A 359 -3.06 13.29 29.50
C GLU A 359 -3.52 14.75 29.59
N LYS A 360 -2.77 15.60 30.31
CA LYS A 360 -3.10 17.03 30.46
C LYS A 360 -2.91 17.85 29.19
N ILE A 361 -2.07 17.38 28.26
CA ILE A 361 -1.77 18.08 27.00
C ILE A 361 -2.34 17.37 25.77
N ALA A 362 -2.85 16.15 25.93
CA ALA A 362 -3.40 15.37 24.83
C ALA A 362 -4.82 15.82 24.48
N SER A 363 -5.07 15.99 23.19
CA SER A 363 -6.41 16.15 22.63
C SER A 363 -7.08 14.77 22.49
N ASP A 364 -8.41 14.77 22.41
CA ASP A 364 -9.16 13.56 22.07
C ASP A 364 -9.16 13.38 20.53
N PRO A 365 -8.45 12.38 19.98
CA PRO A 365 -8.45 12.12 18.55
C PRO A 365 -9.83 11.69 18.04
N SER A 366 -10.74 11.27 18.92
CA SER A 366 -12.08 10.86 18.54
C SER A 366 -12.91 12.03 17.97
N LEU A 367 -12.58 13.26 18.37
CA LEU A 367 -13.26 14.48 17.92
C LEU A 367 -12.85 14.91 16.50
N LEU A 368 -11.93 14.20 15.84
CA LEU A 368 -11.53 14.47 14.46
C LEU A 368 -12.48 13.85 13.43
N ALA A 369 -13.35 12.93 13.84
CA ALA A 369 -14.26 12.21 12.96
C ALA A 369 -15.70 12.33 13.47
N ASP A 370 -16.65 12.54 12.56
CA ASP A 370 -18.08 12.55 12.91
C ASP A 370 -18.55 11.17 13.37
N ASP A 371 -18.05 10.11 12.72
CA ASP A 371 -18.39 8.72 13.01
C ASP A 371 -17.13 7.88 13.22
N ILE A 372 -16.96 7.35 14.44
CA ILE A 372 -15.88 6.41 14.75
C ILE A 372 -16.47 5.02 14.95
N PRO A 373 -16.04 4.04 14.13
CA PRO A 373 -16.48 2.67 14.31
C PRO A 373 -16.13 2.17 15.72
N GLN A 374 -17.16 1.86 16.51
CA GLN A 374 -16.98 1.30 17.85
C GLN A 374 -16.46 -0.14 17.76
N ILE A 375 -15.53 -0.48 18.65
CA ILE A 375 -14.98 -1.83 18.77
C ILE A 375 -16.09 -2.77 19.25
N ASP A 376 -16.26 -3.88 18.55
CA ASP A 376 -17.24 -4.92 18.89
C ASP A 376 -16.53 -6.28 18.91
N SER A 377 -16.20 -6.70 20.13
CA SER A 377 -15.51 -7.97 20.38
C SER A 377 -16.46 -9.19 20.36
N SER A 378 -17.77 -8.98 20.25
CA SER A 378 -18.79 -10.03 20.23
C SER A 378 -18.98 -10.65 18.84
N VAL A 379 -18.59 -9.94 17.78
CA VAL A 379 -18.63 -10.43 16.40
C VAL A 379 -17.58 -11.52 16.22
N THR A 380 -18.04 -12.71 15.81
CA THR A 380 -17.20 -13.89 15.58
C THR A 380 -16.78 -14.02 14.12
N ASP A 381 -17.59 -13.50 13.20
CA ASP A 381 -17.34 -13.62 11.76
C ASP A 381 -17.60 -12.30 11.04
N VAL A 382 -16.69 -11.91 10.15
CA VAL A 382 -16.86 -10.79 9.23
C VAL A 382 -16.82 -11.35 7.81
N VAL A 383 -17.75 -10.95 6.94
CA VAL A 383 -17.69 -11.32 5.52
C VAL A 383 -17.60 -10.07 4.64
N PHE A 384 -16.60 -10.02 3.78
CA PHE A 384 -16.53 -9.04 2.69
C PHE A 384 -17.22 -9.59 1.45
N ILE A 385 -18.11 -8.81 0.85
CA ILE A 385 -18.84 -9.18 -0.38
C ILE A 385 -18.53 -8.12 -1.43
N MET A 386 -17.79 -8.52 -2.46
CA MET A 386 -17.13 -7.61 -3.38
C MET A 386 -17.61 -7.80 -4.81
N HIS A 387 -18.12 -6.71 -5.38
CA HIS A 387 -18.63 -6.65 -6.75
C HIS A 387 -17.53 -6.61 -7.82
N GLY A 388 -17.94 -6.78 -9.07
CA GLY A 388 -17.08 -6.72 -10.24
C GLY A 388 -16.85 -5.30 -10.77
N ILE A 389 -16.31 -5.20 -11.99
CA ILE A 389 -16.22 -3.92 -12.69
C ILE A 389 -17.56 -3.55 -13.30
N ARG A 390 -17.80 -2.25 -13.50
CA ARG A 390 -19.04 -1.73 -14.10
C ARG A 390 -20.33 -2.20 -13.42
N ASP A 391 -20.26 -2.39 -12.12
CA ASP A 391 -21.34 -2.89 -11.27
C ASP A 391 -21.50 -1.94 -10.09
N ASP A 392 -22.74 -1.54 -9.82
CA ASP A 392 -23.09 -0.65 -8.70
C ASP A 392 -23.19 -1.45 -7.37
N GLY A 393 -23.08 -2.78 -7.44
CA GLY A 393 -22.95 -3.66 -6.27
C GLY A 393 -24.26 -3.95 -5.55
N PHE A 394 -25.43 -3.63 -6.11
CA PHE A 394 -26.73 -3.81 -5.44
C PHE A 394 -26.97 -5.24 -4.94
N TRP A 395 -26.62 -6.25 -5.73
CA TRP A 395 -26.78 -7.67 -5.35
C TRP A 395 -25.96 -8.04 -4.11
N THR A 396 -24.86 -7.35 -3.82
CA THR A 396 -24.00 -7.65 -2.66
C THR A 396 -24.77 -7.48 -1.35
N HIS A 397 -25.70 -6.52 -1.28
CA HIS A 397 -26.56 -6.29 -0.13
C HIS A 397 -27.58 -7.41 0.09
N HIS A 398 -28.09 -8.00 -1.00
CA HIS A 398 -28.99 -9.14 -0.92
C HIS A 398 -28.27 -10.40 -0.43
N ILE A 399 -27.07 -10.67 -0.94
CA ILE A 399 -26.24 -11.77 -0.42
C ILE A 399 -25.91 -11.54 1.06
N ALA A 400 -25.56 -10.31 1.43
CA ALA A 400 -25.32 -9.95 2.83
C ALA A 400 -26.53 -10.23 3.72
N LYS A 401 -27.74 -9.94 3.22
CA LYS A 401 -29.00 -10.26 3.90
C LYS A 401 -29.17 -11.77 4.07
N VAL A 402 -29.04 -12.55 3.00
CA VAL A 402 -29.20 -14.02 3.04
C VAL A 402 -28.17 -14.68 3.96
N ILE A 403 -26.91 -14.20 3.96
CA ILE A 403 -25.88 -14.66 4.90
C ILE A 403 -26.28 -14.40 6.36
N ARG A 404 -26.78 -13.21 6.67
CA ARG A 404 -27.23 -12.86 8.03
C ARG A 404 -28.43 -13.71 8.46
N GLU A 405 -29.40 -13.91 7.58
CA GLU A 405 -30.57 -14.76 7.83
C GLU A 405 -30.17 -16.21 8.08
N HIS A 406 -29.23 -16.74 7.30
CA HIS A 406 -28.71 -18.10 7.47
C HIS A 406 -27.84 -18.25 8.74
N ALA A 407 -27.11 -17.22 9.13
CA ALA A 407 -26.30 -17.23 10.36
C ALA A 407 -27.17 -17.10 11.62
N ALA A 408 -28.30 -16.38 11.55
CA ALA A 408 -29.22 -16.21 12.67
C ALA A 408 -29.78 -17.54 13.21
N SER A 409 -29.88 -18.57 12.36
CA SER A 409 -30.28 -19.93 12.77
C SER A 409 -29.14 -20.78 13.33
N SER A 410 -27.88 -20.34 13.22
CA SER A 410 -26.67 -21.16 13.40
C SER A 410 -25.71 -20.67 14.50
N ALA A 411 -26.02 -19.55 15.16
CA ALA A 411 -25.31 -18.94 16.31
C ALA A 411 -24.00 -18.13 16.13
N PRO A 412 -23.33 -17.95 14.97
CA PRO A 412 -22.24 -16.97 14.88
C PRO A 412 -22.78 -15.54 14.77
N SER A 413 -22.22 -14.62 15.54
CA SER A 413 -22.45 -13.19 15.36
C SER A 413 -21.69 -12.74 14.12
N ILE A 414 -22.40 -12.62 13.00
CA ILE A 414 -21.81 -12.29 11.69
C ILE A 414 -22.03 -10.83 11.29
N ARG A 415 -20.96 -10.19 10.81
CA ARG A 415 -21.01 -8.86 10.19
C ARG A 415 -20.72 -8.94 8.70
N ALA A 416 -21.74 -8.76 7.88
CA ALA A 416 -21.58 -8.66 6.43
C ALA A 416 -21.27 -7.22 5.99
N ARG A 417 -20.16 -7.06 5.26
CA ARG A 417 -19.63 -5.82 4.71
C ARG A 417 -19.72 -5.86 3.18
N THR A 418 -20.37 -4.86 2.60
CA THR A 418 -20.56 -4.69 1.15
C THR A 418 -19.89 -3.40 0.66
N PRO A 419 -18.59 -3.17 0.96
CA PRO A 419 -17.96 -1.92 0.56
C PRO A 419 -17.85 -1.88 -0.97
N SER A 420 -18.03 -0.69 -1.55
CA SER A 420 -17.90 -0.48 -2.99
C SER A 420 -16.73 0.44 -3.29
N TYR A 421 -15.93 0.07 -4.28
CA TYR A 421 -14.89 0.95 -4.83
C TYR A 421 -15.42 1.86 -5.95
N GLY A 422 -16.74 1.93 -6.10
CA GLY A 422 -17.46 2.64 -7.14
C GLY A 422 -17.37 1.97 -8.51
N TYR A 423 -17.87 2.67 -9.52
CA TYR A 423 -17.77 2.21 -10.91
C TYR A 423 -16.31 2.14 -11.36
N PHE A 424 -15.91 0.99 -11.92
CA PHE A 424 -14.58 0.78 -12.48
C PHE A 424 -14.69 0.39 -13.95
N ALA A 425 -14.08 1.17 -14.84
CA ALA A 425 -14.18 0.99 -16.29
C ALA A 425 -13.25 -0.12 -16.83
N MET A 426 -13.52 -0.58 -18.05
CA MET A 426 -12.83 -1.71 -18.67
C MET A 426 -11.33 -1.48 -18.88
N LEU A 427 -10.92 -0.31 -19.39
CA LEU A 427 -9.50 -0.06 -19.65
C LEU A 427 -8.70 0.09 -18.36
N PRO A 428 -9.12 0.91 -17.38
CA PRO A 428 -8.48 0.93 -16.07
C PRO A 428 -8.36 -0.46 -15.43
N PHE A 429 -9.34 -1.34 -15.66
CA PHE A 429 -9.26 -2.74 -15.22
C PHE A 429 -8.13 -3.52 -15.90
N ILE A 430 -7.71 -3.23 -17.13
CA ILE A 430 -6.58 -3.96 -17.75
C ILE A 430 -5.24 -3.42 -17.23
N LEU A 431 -5.18 -2.16 -16.78
CA LEU A 431 -3.97 -1.51 -16.27
C LEU A 431 -3.59 -2.01 -14.86
N PRO A 432 -2.47 -2.74 -14.68
CA PRO A 432 -2.16 -3.41 -13.41
C PRO A 432 -2.01 -2.45 -12.23
N TRP A 433 -1.39 -1.28 -12.43
CA TRP A 433 -1.20 -0.31 -11.34
C TRP A 433 -2.53 0.30 -10.85
N ILE A 434 -3.51 0.50 -11.73
CA ILE A 434 -4.83 0.99 -11.33
C ILE A 434 -5.63 -0.10 -10.61
N ARG A 435 -5.59 -1.35 -11.11
CA ARG A 435 -6.18 -2.49 -10.38
C ARG A 435 -5.61 -2.64 -8.97
N ARG A 436 -4.29 -2.52 -8.82
CA ARG A 436 -3.62 -2.61 -7.51
C ARG A 436 -4.08 -1.53 -6.53
N GLN A 437 -4.42 -0.32 -6.99
CA GLN A 437 -5.01 0.71 -6.12
C GLN A 437 -6.36 0.26 -5.52
N LYS A 438 -7.15 -0.55 -6.24
CA LYS A 438 -8.39 -1.14 -5.71
C LYS A 438 -8.13 -2.22 -4.66
N VAL A 439 -7.00 -2.93 -4.78
CA VAL A 439 -6.54 -3.89 -3.77
C VAL A 439 -6.11 -3.13 -2.51
N GLU A 440 -5.33 -2.06 -2.67
CA GLU A 440 -4.91 -1.21 -1.55
C GLU A 440 -6.11 -0.62 -0.82
N TRP A 441 -7.10 -0.11 -1.54
CA TRP A 441 -8.37 0.32 -0.96
C TRP A 441 -9.07 -0.79 -0.16
N LEU A 442 -9.19 -2.01 -0.72
CA LEU A 442 -9.80 -3.13 0.00
C LEU A 442 -9.01 -3.47 1.28
N MET A 443 -7.69 -3.47 1.21
CA MET A 443 -6.84 -3.84 2.33
C MET A 443 -6.85 -2.78 3.44
N ASP A 444 -7.09 -1.51 3.13
CA ASP A 444 -7.41 -0.51 4.14
C ASP A 444 -8.75 -0.81 4.85
N GLN A 445 -9.78 -1.22 4.11
CA GLN A 445 -11.06 -1.67 4.70
C GLN A 445 -10.90 -2.93 5.56
N TYR A 446 -10.03 -3.85 5.15
CA TYR A 446 -9.67 -5.05 5.91
C TYR A 446 -9.05 -4.69 7.25
N VAL A 447 -8.08 -3.76 7.27
CA VAL A 447 -7.46 -3.29 8.52
C VAL A 447 -8.48 -2.61 9.42
N GLY A 448 -9.31 -1.71 8.90
CA GLY A 448 -10.36 -1.05 9.68
C GLY A 448 -11.34 -2.06 10.30
N SER A 449 -11.73 -3.09 9.55
CA SER A 449 -12.60 -4.16 10.07
C SER A 449 -11.89 -5.04 11.10
N ARG A 450 -10.58 -5.32 10.93
CA ARG A 450 -9.79 -6.08 11.91
C ARG A 450 -9.61 -5.32 13.23
N ALA A 451 -9.51 -3.99 13.15
CA ALA A 451 -9.47 -3.13 14.32
C ALA A 451 -10.82 -3.12 15.04
N GLN A 452 -11.91 -3.00 14.27
CA GLN A 452 -13.26 -2.95 14.82
C GLN A 452 -13.73 -4.29 15.41
N PHE A 453 -13.42 -5.42 14.77
CA PHE A 453 -13.85 -6.76 15.19
C PHE A 453 -12.62 -7.61 15.53
N PRO A 454 -12.01 -7.40 16.71
CA PRO A 454 -10.70 -7.95 17.03
C PRO A 454 -10.65 -9.48 17.10
N ASN A 455 -11.77 -10.12 17.46
CA ASN A 455 -11.87 -11.57 17.63
C ASN A 455 -12.43 -12.30 16.40
N ALA A 456 -12.84 -11.57 15.37
CA ALA A 456 -13.56 -12.17 14.26
C ALA A 456 -12.65 -12.93 13.28
N GLU A 457 -13.14 -14.05 12.76
CA GLU A 457 -12.63 -14.67 11.54
C GLU A 457 -13.20 -13.96 10.31
N PHE A 458 -12.41 -13.91 9.24
CA PHE A 458 -12.75 -13.11 8.06
C PHE A 458 -13.09 -14.03 6.90
N ASN A 459 -14.18 -13.76 6.22
CA ASN A 459 -14.70 -14.50 5.09
C ASN A 459 -14.81 -13.58 3.87
N TYR A 460 -14.86 -14.14 2.67
CA TYR A 460 -14.84 -13.37 1.44
C TYR A 460 -15.72 -13.96 0.35
N VAL A 461 -16.52 -13.11 -0.30
CA VAL A 461 -17.26 -13.41 -1.52
C VAL A 461 -16.81 -12.41 -2.58
N GLY A 462 -16.30 -12.90 -3.71
CA GLY A 462 -15.85 -12.05 -4.81
C GLY A 462 -16.49 -12.45 -6.13
N HIS A 463 -16.95 -11.46 -6.90
CA HIS A 463 -17.33 -11.63 -8.29
C HIS A 463 -16.37 -10.90 -9.22
N SER A 464 -16.00 -11.52 -10.34
CA SER A 464 -15.19 -10.85 -11.37
C SER A 464 -13.92 -10.21 -10.79
N ASN A 465 -13.71 -8.90 -10.95
CA ASN A 465 -12.59 -8.16 -10.35
C ASN A 465 -12.55 -8.23 -8.82
N GLY A 466 -13.67 -8.43 -8.12
CA GLY A 466 -13.67 -8.73 -6.67
C GLY A 466 -12.82 -9.95 -6.34
N THR A 467 -12.81 -10.99 -7.20
CA THR A 467 -11.94 -12.16 -7.00
C THR A 467 -10.45 -11.80 -7.10
N TYR A 468 -10.09 -10.88 -8.00
CA TYR A 468 -8.72 -10.38 -8.10
C TYR A 468 -8.31 -9.63 -6.83
N LEU A 469 -9.20 -8.85 -6.22
CA LEU A 469 -8.87 -8.10 -5.01
C LEU A 469 -8.45 -9.02 -3.85
N ALA A 470 -9.20 -10.08 -3.58
CA ALA A 470 -8.83 -11.06 -2.56
C ALA A 470 -7.55 -11.83 -2.92
N ALA A 471 -7.43 -12.35 -4.15
CA ALA A 471 -6.25 -13.10 -4.55
C ALA A 471 -4.97 -12.24 -4.52
N ARG A 472 -5.05 -10.98 -4.95
CA ARG A 472 -3.93 -10.06 -4.88
C ARG A 472 -3.64 -9.63 -3.44
N GLY A 473 -4.67 -9.42 -2.62
CA GLY A 473 -4.55 -9.17 -1.18
C GLY A 473 -3.82 -10.29 -0.44
N LEU A 474 -4.22 -11.55 -0.66
CA LEU A 474 -3.55 -12.72 -0.08
C LEU A 474 -2.09 -12.83 -0.56
N LYS A 475 -1.80 -12.44 -1.81
CA LYS A 475 -0.45 -12.48 -2.35
C LYS A 475 0.47 -11.40 -1.76
N ASP A 476 -0.01 -10.17 -1.68
CA ASP A 476 0.84 -9.01 -1.37
C ASP A 476 0.94 -8.70 0.13
N TYR A 477 -0.02 -9.16 0.94
CA TYR A 477 -0.14 -8.82 2.35
C TYR A 477 -0.01 -10.10 3.17
N ALA A 478 1.16 -10.34 3.75
CA ALA A 478 1.50 -11.65 4.32
C ALA A 478 0.59 -12.08 5.48
N ASP A 479 0.03 -11.12 6.24
CA ASP A 479 -0.87 -11.42 7.35
C ASP A 479 -2.37 -11.40 6.97
N ALA A 480 -2.70 -11.17 5.69
CA ALA A 480 -4.09 -11.30 5.23
C ALA A 480 -4.53 -12.76 5.32
N ARG A 481 -5.70 -13.00 5.94
CA ARG A 481 -6.27 -14.35 6.15
C ARG A 481 -7.77 -14.34 5.90
N PHE A 482 -8.27 -15.39 5.25
CA PHE A 482 -9.69 -15.63 5.06
C PHE A 482 -10.04 -17.08 5.40
N LYS A 483 -11.02 -17.28 6.29
CA LYS A 483 -11.56 -18.60 6.63
C LYS A 483 -12.24 -19.24 5.42
N HIS A 484 -13.31 -18.62 4.90
CA HIS A 484 -13.98 -19.08 3.68
C HIS A 484 -13.88 -18.05 2.55
N VAL A 485 -13.49 -18.49 1.36
CA VAL A 485 -13.40 -17.67 0.14
C VAL A 485 -14.29 -18.26 -0.95
N PHE A 486 -15.26 -17.48 -1.45
CA PHE A 486 -16.15 -17.88 -2.52
C PHE A 486 -15.93 -16.99 -3.74
N PHE A 487 -15.57 -17.57 -4.88
CA PHE A 487 -15.30 -16.87 -6.13
C PHE A 487 -16.33 -17.22 -7.20
N ALA A 488 -16.91 -16.18 -7.81
CA ALA A 488 -17.85 -16.26 -8.92
C ALA A 488 -17.28 -15.55 -10.16
N GLY A 489 -17.26 -16.22 -11.32
CA GLY A 489 -16.77 -15.61 -12.56
C GLY A 489 -15.33 -15.06 -12.43
N SER A 490 -14.45 -15.82 -11.77
CA SER A 490 -13.13 -15.35 -11.37
C SER A 490 -12.26 -14.88 -12.54
N VAL A 491 -11.55 -13.76 -12.35
CA VAL A 491 -10.55 -13.24 -13.28
C VAL A 491 -9.12 -13.57 -12.85
N VAL A 492 -8.98 -14.46 -11.86
CA VAL A 492 -7.69 -14.91 -11.33
C VAL A 492 -7.08 -15.96 -12.26
N ARG A 493 -5.75 -16.04 -12.26
CA ARG A 493 -5.01 -17.06 -13.00
C ARG A 493 -5.36 -18.46 -12.51
N ARG A 494 -5.41 -19.42 -13.44
CA ARG A 494 -5.66 -20.82 -13.11
C ARG A 494 -4.58 -21.44 -12.22
N ASP A 495 -3.34 -20.97 -12.38
CA ASP A 495 -2.15 -21.43 -11.66
C ASP A 495 -1.89 -20.67 -10.34
N TYR A 496 -2.87 -19.92 -9.82
CA TYR A 496 -2.75 -19.25 -8.54
C TYR A 496 -2.56 -20.28 -7.41
N ASP A 497 -1.58 -20.04 -6.54
CA ASP A 497 -1.11 -21.02 -5.56
C ASP A 497 -1.96 -21.06 -4.28
N TRP A 498 -3.19 -21.55 -4.43
CA TRP A 498 -4.12 -21.79 -3.33
C TRP A 498 -3.61 -22.82 -2.33
N LEU A 499 -2.87 -23.83 -2.80
CA LEU A 499 -2.35 -24.92 -1.98
C LEU A 499 -1.40 -24.42 -0.90
N SER A 500 -0.48 -23.52 -1.23
CA SER A 500 0.38 -22.90 -0.22
C SER A 500 -0.42 -22.09 0.80
N LEU A 501 -1.45 -21.35 0.37
CA LEU A 501 -2.31 -20.54 1.25
C LEU A 501 -3.20 -21.39 2.17
N VAL A 502 -3.66 -22.55 1.72
CA VAL A 502 -4.41 -23.48 2.57
C VAL A 502 -3.49 -24.15 3.57
N ARG A 503 -2.34 -24.65 3.12
CA ARG A 503 -1.38 -25.37 3.98
C ARG A 503 -0.76 -24.51 5.08
N ASN A 504 -0.59 -23.21 4.84
CA ASN A 504 -0.09 -22.28 5.86
C ASN A 504 -1.21 -21.62 6.68
N GLY A 505 -2.46 -22.08 6.55
CA GLY A 505 -3.60 -21.61 7.34
C GLY A 505 -4.00 -20.16 7.06
N ARG A 506 -3.64 -19.61 5.89
CA ARG A 506 -4.08 -18.27 5.46
C ARG A 506 -5.44 -18.31 4.76
N VAL A 507 -5.78 -19.43 4.15
CA VAL A 507 -7.09 -19.71 3.58
C VAL A 507 -7.63 -20.98 4.21
N GLY A 508 -8.77 -20.92 4.90
CA GLY A 508 -9.40 -22.13 5.47
C GLY A 508 -9.99 -23.02 4.37
N LYS A 509 -10.78 -22.42 3.47
CA LYS A 509 -11.40 -23.10 2.33
C LYS A 509 -11.70 -22.11 1.20
N ILE A 510 -11.46 -22.53 -0.04
CA ILE A 510 -11.80 -21.79 -1.27
C ILE A 510 -12.81 -22.61 -2.10
N HIS A 511 -13.84 -21.93 -2.61
CA HIS A 511 -14.78 -22.48 -3.58
C HIS A 511 -14.90 -21.55 -4.78
N ASN A 512 -14.65 -22.10 -5.97
CA ASN A 512 -14.81 -21.38 -7.24
C ASN A 512 -16.04 -21.87 -7.99
N VAL A 513 -16.77 -20.96 -8.63
CA VAL A 513 -17.91 -21.28 -9.49
C VAL A 513 -17.71 -20.67 -10.88
N PRO A 514 -17.21 -21.46 -11.85
CA PRO A 514 -17.12 -21.04 -13.24
C PRO A 514 -18.48 -20.97 -13.92
N ALA A 515 -18.64 -20.06 -14.89
CA ALA A 515 -19.87 -19.91 -15.66
C ALA A 515 -19.74 -20.46 -17.10
N ALA A 516 -20.82 -21.06 -17.62
CA ALA A 516 -20.80 -21.87 -18.83
C ALA A 516 -20.54 -21.06 -20.12
N ALA A 517 -21.05 -19.83 -20.16
CA ALA A 517 -20.95 -18.92 -21.30
C ALA A 517 -20.32 -17.57 -20.88
N ASP A 518 -19.35 -17.61 -19.97
CA ASP A 518 -18.61 -16.43 -19.52
C ASP A 518 -17.66 -15.90 -20.60
N TRP A 519 -18.21 -15.18 -21.57
CA TRP A 519 -17.44 -14.55 -22.65
C TRP A 519 -16.50 -13.45 -22.13
N VAL A 520 -16.79 -12.83 -20.99
CA VAL A 520 -15.95 -11.77 -20.41
C VAL A 520 -14.63 -12.38 -19.97
N VAL A 521 -14.67 -13.40 -19.11
CA VAL A 521 -13.45 -14.09 -18.63
C VAL A 521 -12.73 -14.78 -19.79
N ALA A 522 -13.48 -15.44 -20.67
CA ALA A 522 -12.93 -16.19 -21.80
C ALA A 522 -12.16 -15.32 -22.81
N LEU A 523 -12.65 -14.12 -23.12
CA LEU A 523 -12.06 -13.26 -24.15
C LEU A 523 -11.13 -12.19 -23.59
N LEU A 524 -11.27 -11.79 -22.33
CA LEU A 524 -10.49 -10.72 -21.73
C LEU A 524 -9.41 -11.27 -20.76
N PRO A 525 -9.66 -11.54 -19.47
CA PRO A 525 -8.65 -12.10 -18.55
C PRO A 525 -7.86 -13.30 -19.09
N LYS A 526 -8.53 -14.30 -19.69
CA LYS A 526 -7.86 -15.49 -20.21
C LYS A 526 -6.92 -15.17 -21.38
N SER A 527 -7.26 -14.19 -22.21
CA SER A 527 -6.42 -13.81 -23.36
C SER A 527 -5.06 -13.25 -22.93
N VAL A 528 -5.00 -12.61 -21.75
CA VAL A 528 -3.77 -12.00 -21.21
C VAL A 528 -3.03 -12.89 -20.22
N GLU A 529 -3.56 -14.08 -19.90
CA GLU A 529 -3.05 -14.97 -18.85
C GLU A 529 -1.59 -15.41 -19.07
N ARG A 530 -1.16 -15.50 -20.34
CA ARG A 530 0.22 -15.83 -20.72
C ARG A 530 1.21 -14.74 -20.30
N TRP A 531 0.78 -13.48 -20.22
CA TRP A 531 1.60 -12.37 -19.76
C TRP A 531 1.51 -12.22 -18.25
N LYS A 532 2.36 -12.96 -17.52
CA LYS A 532 2.33 -13.03 -16.04
C LYS A 532 2.31 -11.68 -15.33
N LYS A 533 2.91 -10.64 -15.93
CA LYS A 533 2.92 -9.27 -15.38
C LYS A 533 1.52 -8.66 -15.29
N ILE A 534 0.59 -9.03 -16.19
CA ILE A 534 -0.80 -8.53 -16.19
C ILE A 534 -1.63 -9.19 -15.09
N ASP A 535 -1.16 -10.24 -14.42
CA ASP A 535 -1.77 -10.83 -13.22
C ASP A 535 -3.30 -11.10 -13.26
N LEU A 536 -3.84 -11.35 -14.46
CA LEU A 536 -5.21 -11.80 -14.73
C LEU A 536 -5.19 -13.19 -15.37
N GLY A 537 -6.32 -13.91 -15.31
CA GLY A 537 -6.47 -15.19 -16.01
C GLY A 537 -7.88 -15.76 -16.01
N GLY A 538 -8.00 -17.00 -16.52
CA GLY A 538 -9.25 -17.58 -16.94
C GLY A 538 -10.03 -18.40 -15.90
N ALA A 539 -9.71 -18.37 -14.61
CA ALA A 539 -10.26 -19.33 -13.63
C ALA A 539 -11.80 -19.35 -13.54
N GLY A 540 -12.49 -18.26 -13.86
CA GLY A 540 -13.95 -18.17 -13.93
C GLY A 540 -14.59 -18.83 -15.15
N PHE A 541 -13.80 -19.21 -16.15
CA PHE A 541 -14.24 -19.96 -17.34
C PHE A 541 -13.68 -21.39 -17.36
N ASP A 542 -12.48 -21.55 -16.83
CA ASP A 542 -11.66 -22.75 -16.99
C ASP A 542 -11.47 -23.53 -15.69
N GLY A 543 -11.72 -22.89 -14.55
CA GLY A 543 -11.42 -23.40 -13.22
C GLY A 543 -9.97 -23.21 -12.78
N PHE A 544 -9.70 -23.51 -11.50
CA PHE A 544 -8.34 -23.51 -10.96
C PHE A 544 -7.63 -24.85 -11.18
N ASP A 545 -6.33 -24.82 -11.48
CA ASP A 545 -5.53 -26.03 -11.72
C ASP A 545 -5.32 -26.86 -10.45
N GLN A 546 -5.51 -26.25 -9.28
CA GLN A 546 -5.39 -26.90 -7.97
C GLN A 546 -6.73 -27.36 -7.40
N ALA A 547 -7.86 -27.12 -8.08
CA ALA A 547 -9.16 -27.59 -7.63
C ALA A 547 -9.20 -29.12 -7.50
N GLY A 548 -9.68 -29.62 -6.37
CA GLY A 548 -9.75 -31.04 -6.05
C GLY A 548 -8.42 -31.69 -5.64
N LYS A 549 -7.30 -30.96 -5.64
CA LYS A 549 -6.01 -31.48 -5.14
C LYS A 549 -5.90 -31.47 -3.61
N ASP A 550 -6.78 -30.73 -2.95
CA ASP A 550 -6.90 -30.62 -1.51
C ASP A 550 -8.40 -30.48 -1.18
N PRO A 551 -8.93 -31.11 -0.11
CA PRO A 551 -10.36 -31.01 0.25
C PRO A 551 -10.85 -29.59 0.51
N ASN A 552 -9.93 -28.66 0.81
CA ASN A 552 -10.24 -27.26 1.05
C ASN A 552 -10.13 -26.39 -0.22
N ILE A 553 -9.72 -26.96 -1.36
CA ILE A 553 -9.66 -26.27 -2.65
C ILE A 553 -10.70 -26.87 -3.57
N THR A 554 -11.88 -26.26 -3.59
CA THR A 554 -13.06 -26.83 -4.22
C THR A 554 -13.56 -25.98 -5.39
N GLN A 555 -14.32 -26.62 -6.27
CA GLN A 555 -14.97 -25.97 -7.40
C GLN A 555 -16.30 -26.65 -7.67
N SER A 556 -17.26 -25.95 -8.27
CA SER A 556 -18.50 -26.56 -8.74
C SER A 556 -18.22 -27.68 -9.76
N ILE A 557 -18.97 -28.79 -9.66
CA ILE A 557 -18.85 -29.94 -10.57
C ILE A 557 -19.31 -29.58 -11.99
N GLY A 558 -20.36 -28.75 -12.09
CA GLY A 558 -20.82 -28.14 -13.33
C GLY A 558 -20.44 -26.67 -13.43
N PHE A 559 -20.89 -26.03 -14.51
CA PHE A 559 -20.74 -24.60 -14.75
C PHE A 559 -22.04 -23.89 -14.44
N ALA A 560 -21.99 -22.74 -13.76
CA ALA A 560 -23.17 -21.92 -13.55
C ALA A 560 -23.84 -21.61 -14.90
N ASN A 561 -25.14 -21.84 -14.97
CA ASN A 561 -25.92 -21.74 -16.20
C ASN A 561 -26.10 -20.27 -16.59
N GLY A 562 -25.31 -19.81 -17.56
CA GLY A 562 -25.42 -18.46 -18.12
C GLY A 562 -24.07 -17.82 -18.40
N LYS A 563 -24.08 -16.48 -18.41
CA LYS A 563 -22.93 -15.62 -18.72
C LYS A 563 -22.13 -15.27 -17.45
N HIS A 564 -21.36 -14.20 -17.50
CA HIS A 564 -20.42 -13.77 -16.45
C HIS A 564 -21.00 -13.64 -15.03
N SER A 565 -22.27 -13.27 -14.88
CA SER A 565 -22.92 -13.09 -13.58
C SER A 565 -23.76 -14.31 -13.14
N ALA A 566 -23.71 -15.42 -13.87
CA ALA A 566 -24.53 -16.61 -13.57
C ALA A 566 -24.29 -17.17 -12.16
N ALA A 567 -23.07 -17.06 -11.66
CA ALA A 567 -22.69 -17.56 -10.34
C ALA A 567 -23.08 -16.62 -9.16
N ILE A 568 -23.78 -15.51 -9.42
CA ILE A 568 -24.28 -14.58 -8.40
C ILE A 568 -25.78 -14.26 -8.56
N THR A 569 -26.50 -15.03 -9.39
CA THR A 569 -27.95 -14.93 -9.50
C THR A 569 -28.62 -15.29 -8.17
N GLU A 570 -29.87 -14.88 -7.99
CA GLU A 570 -30.63 -15.10 -6.75
C GLU A 570 -30.64 -16.57 -6.31
N THR A 571 -30.71 -17.51 -7.26
CA THR A 571 -30.65 -18.95 -7.01
C THR A 571 -29.34 -19.40 -6.35
N GLN A 572 -28.25 -18.63 -6.51
CA GLN A 572 -26.94 -18.92 -5.92
C GLN A 572 -26.77 -18.38 -4.50
N TRP A 573 -27.62 -17.47 -4.03
CA TRP A 573 -27.42 -16.81 -2.74
C TRP A 573 -27.49 -17.76 -1.53
N PRO A 574 -28.41 -18.74 -1.46
CA PRO A 574 -28.42 -19.72 -0.38
C PRO A 574 -27.15 -20.58 -0.35
N HIS A 575 -26.62 -20.92 -1.52
CA HIS A 575 -25.37 -21.67 -1.67
C HIS A 575 -24.16 -20.89 -1.14
N ILE A 576 -24.09 -19.60 -1.49
CA ILE A 576 -23.06 -18.68 -0.97
C ILE A 576 -23.18 -18.56 0.55
N ALA A 577 -24.39 -18.40 1.08
CA ALA A 577 -24.61 -18.27 2.51
C ALA A 577 -24.21 -19.53 3.29
N ALA A 578 -24.57 -20.72 2.81
CA ALA A 578 -24.13 -21.97 3.42
C ALA A 578 -22.60 -22.08 3.40
N PHE A 579 -21.97 -21.85 2.25
CA PHE A 579 -20.51 -21.92 2.16
C PHE A 579 -19.80 -20.96 3.12
N ILE A 580 -20.25 -19.70 3.21
CA ILE A 580 -19.64 -18.70 4.09
C ILE A 580 -19.82 -19.05 5.57
N THR A 581 -21.01 -19.50 5.97
CA THR A 581 -21.33 -19.72 7.39
C THR A 581 -20.76 -21.03 7.92
N ASN A 582 -20.77 -22.10 7.14
CA ASN A 582 -20.42 -23.45 7.62
C ASN A 582 -19.48 -24.22 6.68
N GLY A 583 -18.98 -23.60 5.60
CA GLY A 583 -18.02 -24.24 4.68
C GLY A 583 -18.64 -25.32 3.80
N THR A 584 -19.98 -25.46 3.80
CA THR A 584 -20.68 -26.41 2.95
C THR A 584 -20.48 -26.03 1.49
N VAL A 585 -19.85 -26.92 0.74
CA VAL A 585 -19.72 -26.77 -0.71
C VAL A 585 -21.12 -26.91 -1.29
N PRO A 586 -21.61 -25.92 -2.06
CA PRO A 586 -22.90 -25.99 -2.71
C PRO A 586 -23.08 -27.33 -3.41
N PRO A 587 -24.20 -28.05 -3.17
CA PRO A 587 -24.44 -29.31 -3.86
C PRO A 587 -24.53 -29.06 -5.37
N ALA A 588 -24.21 -30.08 -6.14
CA ALA A 588 -24.69 -30.16 -7.51
C ALA A 588 -26.23 -30.23 -7.44
N LEU A 589 -26.93 -29.26 -8.05
CA LEU A 589 -28.37 -29.20 -8.35
C LEU A 589 -29.19 -28.24 -7.44
N PRO A 590 -30.16 -27.49 -8.01
CA PRO A 590 -31.04 -27.87 -9.12
C PRO A 590 -30.38 -27.85 -10.52
N PRO A 591 -30.82 -28.71 -11.47
CA PRO A 591 -30.27 -28.78 -12.84
C PRO A 591 -30.34 -27.45 -13.61
N THR A 592 -31.22 -26.54 -13.20
CA THR A 592 -31.41 -25.22 -13.81
C THR A 592 -30.23 -24.30 -13.58
N ASP A 593 -29.53 -24.46 -12.46
CA ASP A 593 -28.46 -23.56 -12.03
C ASP A 593 -27.09 -23.96 -12.58
N PHE A 594 -26.90 -25.24 -12.92
CA PHE A 594 -25.62 -25.75 -13.40
C PHE A 594 -25.78 -26.62 -14.65
N VAL A 595 -24.93 -26.36 -15.65
CA VAL A 595 -24.81 -27.16 -16.87
C VAL A 595 -23.49 -27.92 -16.89
N LYS A 596 -23.46 -29.09 -17.54
CA LYS A 596 -22.27 -29.95 -17.59
C LYS A 596 -21.17 -29.42 -18.53
N SER A 597 -21.54 -28.63 -19.53
CA SER A 597 -20.64 -28.21 -20.60
C SER A 597 -20.66 -26.69 -20.80
N ARG A 598 -19.54 -26.15 -21.25
CA ARG A 598 -19.40 -24.75 -21.67
C ARG A 598 -19.97 -24.54 -23.06
N ALA A 599 -20.23 -23.28 -23.40
CA ALA A 599 -20.64 -22.90 -24.76
C ALA A 599 -19.58 -23.34 -25.79
N ALA A 600 -19.95 -24.28 -26.67
CA ALA A 600 -19.01 -24.96 -27.59
C ALA A 600 -18.26 -23.99 -28.51
N TRP A 601 -18.91 -22.92 -28.98
CA TRP A 601 -18.30 -21.90 -29.83
C TRP A 601 -17.27 -21.03 -29.10
N LEU A 602 -17.40 -20.88 -27.77
CA LEU A 602 -16.57 -19.98 -26.98
C LEU A 602 -15.24 -20.64 -26.57
N VAL A 603 -15.23 -21.96 -26.36
CA VAL A 603 -14.04 -22.72 -25.98
C VAL A 603 -12.85 -22.55 -26.95
N PRO A 604 -12.98 -22.75 -28.28
CA PRO A 604 -11.86 -22.58 -29.20
C PRO A 604 -11.35 -21.14 -29.23
N LEU A 605 -12.26 -20.16 -29.18
CA LEU A 605 -11.89 -18.74 -29.16
C LEU A 605 -11.14 -18.38 -27.87
N ALA A 606 -11.61 -18.86 -26.71
CA ALA A 606 -10.93 -18.70 -25.43
C ALA A 606 -9.52 -19.31 -25.44
N ASN A 607 -9.37 -20.51 -26.00
CA ASN A 607 -8.09 -21.24 -26.05
C ASN A 607 -7.09 -20.63 -27.04
N SER A 608 -7.56 -19.83 -28.01
CA SER A 608 -6.67 -19.08 -28.90
C SER A 608 -5.89 -17.97 -28.19
N HIS A 609 -6.40 -17.48 -27.05
CA HIS A 609 -5.93 -16.28 -26.36
C HIS A 609 -5.92 -15.00 -27.24
N LEU A 610 -6.62 -15.00 -28.37
CA LEU A 610 -6.68 -13.84 -29.28
C LEU A 610 -7.83 -12.87 -28.97
N GLY A 611 -8.62 -13.12 -27.91
CA GLY A 611 -9.78 -12.29 -27.56
C GLY A 611 -9.47 -10.80 -27.43
N LEU A 612 -8.65 -10.39 -26.45
CA LEU A 612 -8.26 -8.98 -26.29
C LEU A 612 -7.48 -8.42 -27.50
N PRO A 613 -6.48 -9.12 -28.08
CA PRO A 613 -5.82 -8.64 -29.30
C PRO A 613 -6.80 -8.37 -30.45
N LEU A 614 -7.78 -9.23 -30.67
CA LEU A 614 -8.79 -9.07 -31.71
C LEU A 614 -9.71 -7.89 -31.40
N LEU A 615 -10.13 -7.71 -30.15
CA LEU A 615 -10.92 -6.55 -29.75
C LEU A 615 -10.14 -5.24 -29.96
N VAL A 616 -8.86 -5.20 -29.60
CA VAL A 616 -8.00 -4.04 -29.84
C VAL A 616 -7.78 -3.81 -31.34
N LEU A 617 -7.59 -4.86 -32.13
CA LEU A 617 -7.47 -4.74 -33.58
C LEU A 617 -8.75 -4.17 -34.20
N VAL A 618 -9.91 -4.73 -33.86
CA VAL A 618 -11.19 -4.33 -34.46
C VAL A 618 -11.60 -2.92 -34.03
N PHE A 619 -11.65 -2.67 -32.71
CA PHE A 619 -12.14 -1.39 -32.17
C PHE A 619 -11.03 -0.32 -32.08
N GLY A 620 -9.78 -0.69 -31.92
CA GLY A 620 -8.67 0.25 -31.83
C GLY A 620 -8.07 0.64 -33.18
N ILE A 621 -8.21 -0.19 -34.22
CA ILE A 621 -7.52 0.02 -35.51
C ILE A 621 -8.49 -0.07 -36.70
N VAL A 622 -9.15 -1.20 -36.90
CA VAL A 622 -9.96 -1.45 -38.11
C VAL A 622 -11.10 -0.44 -38.22
N ILE A 623 -11.95 -0.29 -37.19
CA ILE A 623 -13.06 0.66 -37.23
C ILE A 623 -12.56 2.11 -37.41
N PRO A 624 -11.58 2.60 -36.63
CA PRO A 624 -10.98 3.92 -36.89
C PRO A 624 -10.48 4.12 -38.32
N VAL A 625 -9.77 3.14 -38.89
CA VAL A 625 -9.26 3.22 -40.26
C VAL A 625 -10.42 3.24 -41.26
N LEU A 626 -11.42 2.37 -41.11
CA LEU A 626 -12.61 2.34 -41.98
C LEU A 626 -13.37 3.67 -41.96
N LEU A 627 -13.43 4.36 -40.81
CA LEU A 627 -14.09 5.65 -40.67
C LEU A 627 -13.22 6.83 -41.13
N ALA A 628 -11.90 6.77 -40.96
CA ALA A 628 -10.96 7.84 -41.33
C ALA A 628 -10.59 7.83 -42.82
N MET A 629 -10.53 6.64 -43.46
CA MET A 629 -10.07 6.50 -44.84
C MET A 629 -10.90 7.30 -45.86
N PRO A 630 -12.25 7.32 -45.80
CA PRO A 630 -13.07 8.16 -46.68
C PRO A 630 -12.78 9.66 -46.51
N LEU A 631 -12.57 10.12 -45.27
CA LEU A 631 -12.24 11.52 -44.96
C LEU A 631 -10.86 11.91 -45.48
N PHE A 632 -9.87 11.03 -45.29
CA PHE A 632 -8.51 11.23 -45.80
C PHE A 632 -8.50 11.32 -47.33
N ARG A 633 -9.24 10.45 -48.03
CA ARG A 633 -9.34 10.49 -49.49
C ARG A 633 -10.09 11.72 -50.00
N TYR A 634 -11.19 12.13 -49.34
CA TYR A 634 -11.88 13.38 -49.66
C TYR A 634 -10.94 14.60 -49.56
N ALA A 635 -10.08 14.64 -48.54
CA ALA A 635 -9.16 15.75 -48.31
C ALA A 635 -7.93 15.77 -49.22
N THR A 636 -7.39 14.59 -49.59
CA THR A 636 -6.08 14.48 -50.28
C THR A 636 -6.18 14.04 -51.73
N GLN A 637 -7.29 13.44 -52.15
CA GLN A 637 -7.48 12.75 -53.43
C GLN A 637 -6.47 11.62 -53.71
N VAL A 638 -5.75 11.13 -52.68
CA VAL A 638 -4.72 10.07 -52.80
C VAL A 638 -5.20 8.78 -52.13
N GLY A 639 -5.02 7.63 -52.80
CA GLY A 639 -5.25 6.29 -52.21
C GLY A 639 -5.94 5.28 -53.15
N PRO A 640 -5.96 3.98 -52.79
CA PRO A 640 -6.64 2.94 -53.55
C PRO A 640 -8.17 3.08 -53.45
N ALA A 641 -8.89 2.71 -54.52
CA ALA A 641 -10.35 2.76 -54.64
C ALA A 641 -11.06 2.26 -53.36
N TRP A 642 -12.01 3.04 -52.85
CA TRP A 642 -12.74 2.77 -51.62
C TRP A 642 -14.25 2.82 -51.88
N PRO A 643 -15.09 2.01 -51.19
CA PRO A 643 -16.53 1.98 -51.43
C PRO A 643 -17.26 3.33 -51.20
N LEU A 644 -16.62 4.30 -50.55
CA LEU A 644 -17.18 5.61 -50.21
C LEU A 644 -16.41 6.77 -50.86
N ASP A 645 -15.83 6.59 -52.05
CA ASP A 645 -15.00 7.62 -52.69
C ASP A 645 -15.75 8.89 -53.16
N ASN A 646 -17.07 8.82 -53.30
CA ASN A 646 -17.89 9.91 -53.83
C ASN A 646 -18.59 10.71 -52.72
N LEU A 647 -17.90 11.04 -51.63
CA LEU A 647 -18.47 11.89 -50.59
C LEU A 647 -18.66 13.32 -51.14
N ASN A 648 -19.88 13.83 -51.11
CA ASN A 648 -20.13 15.27 -51.23
C ASN A 648 -19.78 15.99 -49.91
N GLY A 649 -19.73 17.32 -49.94
CA GLY A 649 -19.34 18.12 -48.76
C GLY A 649 -20.16 17.83 -47.50
N TRP A 650 -21.47 17.60 -47.65
CA TRP A 650 -22.34 17.25 -46.52
C TRP A 650 -22.10 15.84 -45.98
N GLN A 651 -21.81 14.88 -46.86
CA GLN A 651 -21.46 13.50 -46.47
C GLN A 651 -20.11 13.46 -45.75
N ALA A 652 -19.12 14.25 -46.17
CA ALA A 652 -17.84 14.39 -45.46
C ALA A 652 -18.00 15.00 -44.06
N VAL A 653 -18.85 16.03 -43.92
CA VAL A 653 -19.21 16.61 -42.61
C VAL A 653 -19.90 15.58 -41.72
N ALA A 654 -20.92 14.88 -42.23
CA ALA A 654 -21.63 13.84 -41.48
C ALA A 654 -20.69 12.73 -41.02
N MET A 655 -19.75 12.30 -41.87
CA MET A 655 -18.80 11.25 -41.54
C MET A 655 -17.74 11.69 -40.53
N SER A 656 -17.39 12.98 -40.53
CA SER A 656 -16.56 13.57 -39.47
C SER A 656 -17.27 13.52 -38.12
N PHE A 657 -18.57 13.80 -38.07
CA PHE A 657 -19.37 13.64 -36.84
C PHE A 657 -19.49 12.17 -36.39
N VAL A 658 -19.65 11.23 -37.31
CA VAL A 658 -19.64 9.79 -36.99
C VAL A 658 -18.27 9.36 -36.43
N PHE A 659 -17.18 9.82 -37.04
CA PHE A 659 -15.82 9.53 -36.56
C PHE A 659 -15.56 10.09 -35.15
N ILE A 660 -15.91 11.36 -34.92
CA ILE A 660 -15.82 11.99 -33.60
C ILE A 660 -16.73 11.26 -32.60
N GLY A 661 -17.97 10.99 -32.98
CA GLY A 661 -18.94 10.25 -32.17
C GLY A 661 -18.45 8.86 -31.80
N TYR A 662 -17.77 8.16 -32.71
CA TYR A 662 -17.11 6.88 -32.45
C TYR A 662 -16.04 7.00 -31.37
N PHE A 663 -15.13 7.97 -31.47
CA PHE A 663 -14.09 8.17 -30.46
C PHE A 663 -14.64 8.63 -29.12
N LEU A 664 -15.70 9.44 -29.11
CA LEU A 664 -16.40 9.81 -27.88
C LEU A 664 -17.07 8.60 -27.23
N LEU A 665 -17.73 7.74 -28.03
CA LEU A 665 -18.33 6.49 -27.56
C LEU A 665 -17.26 5.52 -27.05
N LEU A 666 -16.17 5.35 -27.79
CA LEU A 666 -15.05 4.51 -27.39
C LEU A 666 -14.44 5.04 -26.09
N LYS A 667 -14.15 6.35 -26.00
CA LYS A 667 -13.70 7.00 -24.76
C LYS A 667 -14.69 6.75 -23.62
N PHE A 668 -15.99 6.89 -23.85
CA PHE A 668 -17.02 6.67 -22.84
C PHE A 668 -17.05 5.21 -22.35
N ILE A 669 -16.99 4.23 -23.25
CA ILE A 669 -16.96 2.79 -22.91
C ILE A 669 -15.68 2.43 -22.15
N VAL A 670 -14.56 3.00 -22.56
CA VAL A 670 -13.21 2.67 -22.10
C VAL A 670 -12.87 3.36 -20.77
N THR A 671 -13.26 4.63 -20.61
CA THR A 671 -12.83 5.50 -19.51
C THR A 671 -13.98 6.00 -18.62
N ARG A 672 -15.18 6.18 -19.17
CA ARG A 672 -16.35 6.81 -18.51
C ARG A 672 -16.01 8.10 -17.73
N VAL A 673 -15.04 8.88 -18.23
CA VAL A 673 -14.73 10.27 -17.80
C VAL A 673 -15.11 11.25 -18.91
#